data_AF-A0A1X7VEE6-F1
#
_entry.id   AF-A0A1X7VEE6-F1
#
_cell.length_a   1.000
_cell.length_b   1.000
_cell.length_c   1.000
_cell.angle_alpha   90.00
_cell.angle_beta   90.00
_cell.angle_gamma   90.00
#
_symmetry.space_group_name_H-M   'P 1'
#
loop_
_entity.id
_entity.type
_entity.pdbx_description
1 polymer ?
#
loop_
_entity_poly.entity_id
_entity_poly.type
_entity_poly.pdbx_seq_one_letter_code
_entity_poly.pdbx_strand_id
1 'polypeptide(L)'
;KPIVDGKLYELRFGHREIRLHGDPFPLFPGERLPESGSATDYSRAIKHLPTIKADHGIHLSALVDMEETDTAPARKAGDEWQLRGPLTYLPKPEEQVVKMVSPIIITPGHAVRLRARQAFTDAKGIYRCTGEEWLVRDIGAYLPDVYEEVVEEVDAYTLTPNNALHIRANCNFTDQFGRGRRIGEEWLVKYDDTESYIPDVTEEVVNEVQLTVLSHHQYCVVVNPLGDDGRPRLGCRELRKGPKTFFLHPGEKFERGIQDAIILESDEALLVTAQEEFDDVTEDGSKVHRTPGDRWMIHGPTDYIPRTEIGNIQRRKATPLNENEGIYVRNVQSGQVRAILGPQSYLLQAAEELYEKELTPLAEEILKEGGGVGDASIRKIAYFDGAKDPSLFKGNTRVVTYRCPSNCAVQVYNYIEKTARVVFGPDLVVLDPHENFNVLSLSAGKPKKENALKTICLMLGPDFISDHITVETSDHARLKIAVSMNNEFRVERGNPESEAMLFSVPDFIGFACREVVSKVRGKVASIPFEQFHKHSADIITAAVFGKNADGEVNKEVIFTANNLVITNIDIQSIEPIDYHMRDSLSKSVQMTIEISTKSIERSAQHEAQRTEQKAKGELERQKLQNEKEAEEARKELLELQAVAAAVESTGQAKAEAQAQAERLLIEGQSAIEYYSRAIKHLPTIKADHGIHLSALVDMEETDTAPAREKFERGIQDAIILESDEALLVTAQEEFDDVTEDGKKATPLNENEGIYVRNVQSGQVHAILGPQSYLLQAAEELYEKELTPLAEEILKEGGGVGDASIRKIAYFDGAKDLSLFM
;
A
#
# COMPACT_ATOMS: atom_id res chain seq x y z
N LYS A 1 -40.57 -13.92 -127.88
CA LYS A 1 -40.19 -15.35 -127.86
C LYS A 1 -38.90 -15.48 -128.68
N PRO A 2 -37.84 -16.12 -128.17
CA PRO A 2 -36.66 -16.42 -128.96
C PRO A 2 -36.98 -17.49 -130.03
N ILE A 3 -36.22 -17.48 -131.13
CA ILE A 3 -36.23 -18.53 -132.15
C ILE A 3 -34.86 -19.21 -132.09
N VAL A 4 -34.86 -20.53 -132.02
CA VAL A 4 -33.64 -21.36 -131.98
C VAL A 4 -33.85 -22.51 -132.96
N ASP A 5 -32.88 -22.74 -133.85
CA ASP A 5 -32.90 -23.79 -134.88
C ASP A 5 -34.23 -23.89 -135.66
N GLY A 6 -34.79 -22.72 -136.02
CA GLY A 6 -36.04 -22.59 -136.77
C GLY A 6 -37.31 -22.89 -135.98
N LYS A 7 -37.23 -23.24 -134.70
CA LYS A 7 -38.38 -23.50 -133.82
C LYS A 7 -38.63 -22.34 -132.86
N LEU A 8 -39.91 -22.13 -132.53
CA LEU A 8 -40.34 -21.14 -131.55
C LEU A 8 -40.15 -21.71 -130.15
N TYR A 9 -39.22 -21.15 -129.36
CA TYR A 9 -38.94 -21.68 -128.01
C TYR A 9 -39.78 -20.94 -126.97
N GLU A 10 -40.63 -21.69 -126.25
CA GLU A 10 -41.56 -21.14 -125.26
C GLU A 10 -40.93 -21.19 -123.85
N LEU A 11 -40.27 -20.10 -123.48
CA LEU A 11 -39.75 -19.90 -122.13
C LEU A 11 -40.91 -19.86 -121.11
N ARG A 12 -40.84 -20.73 -120.09
CA ARG A 12 -41.70 -20.69 -118.90
C ARG A 12 -41.25 -19.54 -117.98
N PHE A 13 -41.51 -18.29 -118.38
CA PHE A 13 -41.13 -17.09 -117.63
C PHE A 13 -41.64 -17.14 -116.18
N GLY A 14 -40.78 -16.80 -115.22
CA GLY A 14 -41.08 -16.84 -113.78
C GLY A 14 -40.83 -18.20 -113.11
N HIS A 15 -40.87 -19.30 -113.85
CA HIS A 15 -40.58 -20.63 -113.30
C HIS A 15 -39.06 -20.85 -113.13
N ARG A 16 -38.72 -21.77 -112.22
CA ARG A 16 -37.38 -22.34 -112.08
C ARG A 16 -37.43 -23.81 -112.44
N GLU A 17 -36.33 -24.34 -112.96
CA GLU A 17 -36.18 -25.76 -113.30
C GLU A 17 -34.87 -26.26 -112.68
N ILE A 18 -34.91 -27.42 -112.02
CA ILE A 18 -33.76 -28.02 -111.37
C ILE A 18 -33.36 -29.24 -112.20
N ARG A 19 -32.24 -29.12 -112.91
CA ARG A 19 -31.70 -30.18 -113.78
C ARG A 19 -30.74 -31.05 -112.96
N LEU A 20 -31.11 -32.32 -112.79
CA LEU A 20 -30.28 -33.34 -112.12
C LEU A 20 -29.20 -33.88 -113.09
N HIS A 21 -28.51 -34.95 -112.70
CA HIS A 21 -27.51 -35.60 -113.57
C HIS A 21 -28.12 -36.07 -114.90
N GLY A 22 -27.43 -35.76 -115.99
CA GLY A 22 -27.78 -36.09 -117.38
C GLY A 22 -26.73 -35.54 -118.34
N ASP A 23 -27.03 -35.56 -119.65
CA ASP A 23 -26.12 -35.07 -120.68
C ASP A 23 -25.85 -33.54 -120.58
N PRO A 24 -24.64 -33.05 -120.92
CA PRO A 24 -24.34 -31.63 -120.92
C PRO A 24 -25.24 -30.83 -121.88
N PHE A 25 -25.96 -29.85 -121.33
CA PHE A 25 -26.92 -29.03 -122.07
C PHE A 25 -26.45 -27.58 -122.27
N PRO A 26 -26.78 -26.92 -123.39
CA PRO A 26 -26.66 -25.47 -123.52
C PRO A 26 -27.78 -24.76 -122.75
N LEU A 27 -27.57 -23.47 -122.43
CA LEU A 27 -28.65 -22.57 -121.98
C LEU A 27 -29.32 -21.95 -123.21
N PHE A 28 -30.65 -22.03 -123.30
CA PHE A 28 -31.39 -21.39 -124.39
C PHE A 28 -31.53 -19.87 -124.16
N PRO A 29 -31.64 -19.04 -125.23
CA PRO A 29 -31.63 -17.58 -125.08
C PRO A 29 -32.78 -17.06 -124.20
N GLY A 30 -32.46 -16.62 -122.99
CA GLY A 30 -33.41 -16.17 -121.97
C GLY A 30 -33.47 -17.06 -120.73
N GLU A 31 -33.01 -18.31 -120.81
CA GLU A 31 -32.62 -19.09 -119.63
C GLU A 31 -31.40 -18.44 -118.95
N ARG A 32 -31.28 -18.58 -117.63
CA ARG A 32 -30.15 -18.11 -116.82
C ARG A 32 -29.92 -19.06 -115.66
N LEU A 33 -28.67 -19.38 -115.37
CA LEU A 33 -28.30 -20.05 -114.11
C LEU A 33 -28.35 -19.02 -112.96
N PRO A 34 -29.08 -19.28 -111.87
CA PRO A 34 -28.95 -18.50 -110.64
C PRO A 34 -27.51 -18.56 -110.10
N GLU A 35 -27.09 -17.52 -109.39
CA GLU A 35 -25.81 -17.43 -108.63
C GLU A 35 -24.50 -17.54 -109.46
N SER A 36 -24.55 -17.81 -110.76
CA SER A 36 -23.40 -17.71 -111.67
C SER A 36 -23.07 -16.23 -111.95
N GLY A 37 -21.83 -15.82 -111.65
CA GLY A 37 -21.34 -14.45 -111.83
C GLY A 37 -20.86 -14.11 -113.25
N SER A 38 -20.73 -15.11 -114.12
CA SER A 38 -20.30 -14.95 -115.53
C SER A 38 -20.77 -16.15 -116.34
N ALA A 39 -21.14 -15.94 -117.61
CA ALA A 39 -21.50 -17.02 -118.53
C ALA A 39 -20.38 -18.07 -118.75
N THR A 40 -19.14 -17.77 -118.34
CA THR A 40 -17.99 -18.68 -118.36
C THR A 40 -17.72 -19.40 -117.03
N ASP A 41 -18.30 -18.96 -115.91
CA ASP A 41 -18.15 -19.58 -114.59
C ASP A 41 -19.52 -20.08 -114.08
N TYR A 42 -19.87 -21.28 -114.54
CA TYR A 42 -21.03 -22.04 -114.06
C TYR A 42 -20.73 -22.89 -112.83
N SER A 43 -19.48 -22.92 -112.32
CA SER A 43 -19.08 -23.81 -111.22
C SER A 43 -19.91 -23.58 -109.95
N ARG A 44 -20.19 -22.31 -109.64
CA ARG A 44 -21.00 -21.88 -108.47
C ARG A 44 -22.49 -22.22 -108.58
N ALA A 45 -23.00 -22.46 -109.80
CA ALA A 45 -24.38 -22.86 -110.01
C ALA A 45 -24.58 -24.38 -109.88
N ILE A 46 -23.50 -25.18 -109.99
CA ILE A 46 -23.53 -26.61 -109.73
C ILE A 46 -23.43 -26.84 -108.22
N LYS A 47 -24.52 -27.33 -107.61
CA LYS A 47 -24.58 -27.64 -106.18
C LYS A 47 -24.68 -29.15 -105.98
N HIS A 48 -23.92 -29.69 -105.04
CA HIS A 48 -24.05 -31.10 -104.65
C HIS A 48 -25.41 -31.34 -103.97
N LEU A 49 -26.04 -32.49 -104.26
CA LEU A 49 -27.30 -32.88 -103.64
C LEU A 49 -27.12 -33.09 -102.12
N PRO A 50 -27.95 -32.48 -101.25
CA PRO A 50 -27.83 -32.65 -99.81
C PRO A 50 -28.09 -34.10 -99.39
N THR A 51 -27.10 -34.72 -98.75
CA THR A 51 -27.22 -36.06 -98.16
C THR A 51 -27.57 -35.95 -96.69
N ILE A 52 -28.76 -36.42 -96.32
CA ILE A 52 -29.23 -36.50 -94.95
C ILE A 52 -28.72 -37.81 -94.36
N LYS A 53 -27.99 -37.73 -93.25
CA LYS A 53 -27.51 -38.90 -92.50
C LYS A 53 -28.68 -39.59 -91.77
N ALA A 54 -28.45 -40.79 -91.25
CA ALA A 54 -29.33 -41.37 -90.24
C ALA A 54 -29.50 -40.40 -89.05
N ASP A 55 -30.68 -40.43 -88.44
CA ASP A 55 -31.07 -39.63 -87.26
C ASP A 55 -31.02 -38.10 -87.46
N HIS A 56 -30.76 -37.62 -88.68
CA HIS A 56 -30.80 -36.21 -89.06
C HIS A 56 -32.05 -35.89 -89.89
N GLY A 57 -32.45 -34.62 -89.89
CA GLY A 57 -33.54 -34.09 -90.72
C GLY A 57 -33.08 -33.01 -91.69
N ILE A 58 -33.88 -32.75 -92.72
CA ILE A 58 -33.92 -31.47 -93.43
C ILE A 58 -35.29 -30.85 -93.20
N HIS A 59 -35.31 -29.61 -92.71
CA HIS A 59 -36.52 -28.82 -92.56
C HIS A 59 -36.74 -28.05 -93.87
N LEU A 60 -37.91 -28.23 -94.46
CA LEU A 60 -38.35 -27.64 -95.71
C LEU A 60 -39.60 -26.79 -95.50
N SER A 61 -39.77 -25.74 -96.31
CA SER A 61 -40.99 -24.93 -96.36
C SER A 61 -41.48 -24.74 -97.79
N ALA A 62 -42.79 -24.59 -97.95
CA ALA A 62 -43.43 -24.41 -99.26
C ALA A 62 -43.34 -22.95 -99.71
N LEU A 63 -42.77 -22.71 -100.90
CA LEU A 63 -42.71 -21.38 -101.52
C LEU A 63 -44.01 -20.99 -102.24
N VAL A 64 -44.80 -21.98 -102.62
CA VAL A 64 -46.07 -21.88 -103.36
C VAL A 64 -47.03 -22.95 -102.87
N ASP A 65 -48.32 -22.80 -103.16
CA ASP A 65 -49.29 -23.88 -102.95
C ASP A 65 -48.92 -25.08 -103.84
N MET A 66 -48.87 -26.27 -103.25
CA MET A 66 -48.56 -27.54 -103.89
C MET A 66 -49.77 -28.46 -103.86
N GLU A 67 -50.17 -28.96 -105.03
CA GLU A 67 -51.24 -29.96 -105.18
C GLU A 67 -50.82 -31.33 -104.60
N GLU A 68 -51.79 -32.16 -104.25
CA GLU A 68 -51.55 -33.52 -103.77
C GLU A 68 -51.03 -34.42 -104.88
N THR A 69 -50.08 -35.30 -104.54
CA THR A 69 -49.48 -36.28 -105.46
C THR A 69 -49.38 -37.64 -104.78
N ASP A 70 -49.22 -38.71 -105.56
CA ASP A 70 -49.01 -40.09 -105.07
C ASP A 70 -47.82 -40.24 -104.07
N THR A 71 -46.98 -39.21 -103.93
CA THR A 71 -45.77 -39.20 -103.08
C THR A 71 -45.76 -38.13 -101.98
N ALA A 72 -46.72 -37.19 -101.98
CA ALA A 72 -46.76 -36.10 -101.01
C ALA A 72 -48.18 -35.48 -100.90
N PRO A 73 -48.68 -35.19 -99.68
CA PRO A 73 -49.95 -34.52 -99.49
C PRO A 73 -49.90 -33.07 -100.02
N ALA A 74 -51.07 -32.49 -100.30
CA ALA A 74 -51.18 -31.07 -100.62
C ALA A 74 -50.63 -30.19 -99.48
N ARG A 75 -49.99 -29.07 -99.84
CA ARG A 75 -49.45 -28.08 -98.90
C ARG A 75 -49.71 -26.66 -99.40
N LYS A 76 -49.83 -25.70 -98.50
CA LYS A 76 -49.98 -24.28 -98.81
C LYS A 76 -48.64 -23.56 -98.74
N ALA A 77 -48.52 -22.43 -99.43
CA ALA A 77 -47.37 -21.54 -99.30
C ALA A 77 -47.17 -21.14 -97.82
N GLY A 78 -45.98 -21.42 -97.28
CA GLY A 78 -45.64 -21.22 -95.87
C GLY A 78 -45.75 -22.47 -94.98
N ASP A 79 -46.34 -23.58 -95.44
CA ASP A 79 -46.35 -24.83 -94.67
C ASP A 79 -44.92 -25.38 -94.51
N GLU A 80 -44.56 -25.80 -93.29
CA GLU A 80 -43.25 -26.38 -92.95
C GLU A 80 -43.37 -27.91 -92.71
N TRP A 81 -42.37 -28.69 -93.15
CA TRP A 81 -42.28 -30.14 -92.87
C TRP A 81 -40.81 -30.60 -92.80
N GLN A 82 -40.58 -31.77 -92.20
CA GLN A 82 -39.25 -32.37 -92.08
C GLN A 82 -39.16 -33.69 -92.84
N LEU A 83 -38.12 -33.87 -93.66
CA LEU A 83 -37.74 -35.18 -94.18
C LEU A 83 -36.62 -35.75 -93.30
N ARG A 84 -36.85 -36.93 -92.72
CA ARG A 84 -35.89 -37.64 -91.86
C ARG A 84 -35.01 -38.56 -92.71
N GLY A 85 -33.71 -38.60 -92.45
CA GLY A 85 -32.76 -39.46 -93.16
C GLY A 85 -32.77 -40.92 -92.66
N PRO A 86 -31.96 -41.82 -93.27
CA PRO A 86 -30.96 -41.53 -94.29
C PRO A 86 -31.57 -41.43 -95.71
N LEU A 87 -31.40 -40.29 -96.38
CA LEU A 87 -31.80 -40.09 -97.78
C LEU A 87 -31.00 -38.99 -98.47
N THR A 88 -30.94 -39.02 -99.80
CA THR A 88 -30.46 -37.89 -100.61
C THR A 88 -31.65 -37.00 -100.96
N TYR A 89 -31.67 -35.76 -100.50
CA TYR A 89 -32.72 -34.81 -100.86
C TYR A 89 -32.56 -34.41 -102.33
N LEU A 90 -33.66 -34.46 -103.09
CA LEU A 90 -33.77 -33.96 -104.45
C LEU A 90 -34.51 -32.61 -104.40
N PRO A 91 -33.81 -31.47 -104.53
CA PRO A 91 -34.45 -30.16 -104.40
C PRO A 91 -35.49 -29.94 -105.49
N LYS A 92 -36.67 -29.43 -105.12
CA LYS A 92 -37.73 -29.01 -106.05
C LYS A 92 -37.81 -27.48 -106.16
N PRO A 93 -38.25 -26.91 -107.29
CA PRO A 93 -38.47 -25.47 -107.43
C PRO A 93 -39.45 -24.85 -106.42
N GLU A 94 -40.40 -25.65 -105.92
CA GLU A 94 -41.51 -25.26 -105.03
C GLU A 94 -41.14 -25.32 -103.54
N GLU A 95 -40.01 -25.95 -103.19
CA GLU A 95 -39.62 -26.30 -101.81
C GLU A 95 -38.33 -25.55 -101.41
N GLN A 96 -38.38 -24.73 -100.36
CA GLN A 96 -37.21 -24.06 -99.79
C GLN A 96 -36.59 -24.92 -98.68
N VAL A 97 -35.26 -25.10 -98.72
CA VAL A 97 -34.51 -25.60 -97.55
C VAL A 97 -34.38 -24.48 -96.52
N VAL A 98 -34.91 -24.71 -95.32
CA VAL A 98 -34.81 -23.76 -94.19
C VAL A 98 -33.55 -24.04 -93.38
N LYS A 99 -33.37 -25.30 -92.93
CA LYS A 99 -32.20 -25.75 -92.17
C LYS A 99 -32.00 -27.27 -92.27
N MET A 100 -30.76 -27.72 -92.07
CA MET A 100 -30.50 -29.09 -91.63
C MET A 100 -30.78 -29.18 -90.12
N VAL A 101 -31.27 -30.33 -89.65
CA VAL A 101 -31.56 -30.58 -88.24
C VAL A 101 -30.74 -31.78 -87.77
N SER A 102 -29.91 -31.57 -86.76
CA SER A 102 -29.17 -32.62 -86.05
C SER A 102 -29.99 -33.14 -84.87
N PRO A 103 -29.85 -34.42 -84.49
CA PRO A 103 -30.44 -34.93 -83.26
C PRO A 103 -29.72 -34.41 -82.02
N ILE A 104 -30.43 -34.34 -80.91
CA ILE A 104 -29.92 -34.14 -79.55
C ILE A 104 -29.70 -35.52 -78.93
N ILE A 105 -28.61 -35.71 -78.18
CA ILE A 105 -28.26 -37.00 -77.59
C ILE A 105 -28.71 -37.00 -76.12
N ILE A 106 -29.89 -37.55 -75.86
CA ILE A 106 -30.44 -37.70 -74.52
C ILE A 106 -29.77 -38.89 -73.84
N THR A 107 -29.00 -38.65 -72.79
CA THR A 107 -28.36 -39.71 -71.98
C THR A 107 -29.11 -39.91 -70.65
N PRO A 108 -28.86 -40.99 -69.89
CA PRO A 108 -29.49 -41.17 -68.58
C PRO A 108 -29.28 -39.96 -67.67
N GLY A 109 -30.33 -39.52 -66.97
CA GLY A 109 -30.27 -38.32 -66.13
C GLY A 109 -30.22 -36.99 -66.89
N HIS A 110 -30.47 -36.97 -68.21
CA HIS A 110 -30.67 -35.76 -68.99
C HIS A 110 -32.06 -35.78 -69.64
N ALA A 111 -32.63 -34.60 -69.90
CA ALA A 111 -33.87 -34.41 -70.63
C ALA A 111 -33.79 -33.18 -71.55
N VAL A 112 -34.70 -33.08 -72.51
CA VAL A 112 -34.82 -31.89 -73.39
C VAL A 112 -36.16 -31.22 -73.13
N ARG A 113 -36.15 -29.93 -72.81
CA ARG A 113 -37.35 -29.10 -72.71
C ARG A 113 -37.73 -28.57 -74.09
N LEU A 114 -38.91 -28.94 -74.54
CA LEU A 114 -39.47 -28.50 -75.82
C LEU A 114 -40.63 -27.53 -75.57
N ARG A 115 -40.85 -26.63 -76.53
CA ARG A 115 -42.00 -25.72 -76.61
C ARG A 115 -42.69 -25.88 -77.96
N ALA A 116 -44.03 -25.95 -77.98
CA ALA A 116 -44.77 -25.99 -79.23
C ALA A 116 -44.83 -24.60 -79.88
N ARG A 117 -44.28 -24.45 -81.10
CA ARG A 117 -44.31 -23.22 -81.89
C ARG A 117 -45.71 -22.87 -82.41
N GLN A 118 -46.52 -23.88 -82.65
CA GLN A 118 -47.94 -23.80 -82.95
C GLN A 118 -48.64 -25.07 -82.45
N ALA A 119 -49.97 -25.13 -82.49
CA ALA A 119 -50.70 -26.32 -82.09
C ALA A 119 -50.50 -27.46 -83.11
N PHE A 120 -50.11 -28.65 -82.63
CA PHE A 120 -49.87 -29.84 -83.44
C PHE A 120 -50.02 -31.11 -82.58
N THR A 121 -49.92 -32.30 -83.18
CA THR A 121 -49.85 -33.57 -82.44
C THR A 121 -48.41 -34.08 -82.46
N ASP A 122 -47.84 -34.35 -81.29
CA ASP A 122 -46.46 -34.79 -81.14
C ASP A 122 -46.24 -36.25 -81.59
N ALA A 123 -44.97 -36.67 -81.65
CA ALA A 123 -44.57 -38.02 -82.07
C ALA A 123 -45.09 -39.15 -81.15
N LYS A 124 -45.65 -38.84 -79.98
CA LYS A 124 -46.29 -39.79 -79.05
C LYS A 124 -47.82 -39.78 -79.17
N GLY A 125 -48.39 -38.96 -80.07
CA GLY A 125 -49.83 -38.83 -80.28
C GLY A 125 -50.50 -37.84 -79.33
N ILE A 126 -49.75 -37.04 -78.58
CA ILE A 126 -50.29 -36.05 -77.64
C ILE A 126 -50.52 -34.74 -78.39
N TYR A 127 -51.74 -34.20 -78.31
CA TYR A 127 -52.05 -32.88 -78.87
C TYR A 127 -51.45 -31.78 -78.00
N ARG A 128 -50.63 -30.92 -78.60
CA ARG A 128 -49.93 -29.80 -77.97
C ARG A 128 -50.55 -28.47 -78.36
N CYS A 129 -50.71 -27.58 -77.39
CA CYS A 129 -51.15 -26.20 -77.62
C CYS A 129 -49.97 -25.27 -77.93
N THR A 130 -50.19 -24.22 -78.73
CA THR A 130 -49.16 -23.18 -78.98
C THR A 130 -48.62 -22.59 -77.66
N GLY A 131 -47.30 -22.63 -77.47
CA GLY A 131 -46.63 -22.17 -76.25
C GLY A 131 -46.63 -23.16 -75.09
N GLU A 132 -47.24 -24.34 -75.23
CA GLU A 132 -47.10 -25.44 -74.27
C GLU A 132 -45.64 -25.92 -74.21
N GLU A 133 -45.17 -26.30 -73.03
CA GLU A 133 -43.84 -26.84 -72.79
C GLU A 133 -43.90 -28.21 -72.12
N TRP A 134 -42.98 -29.11 -72.49
CA TRP A 134 -42.84 -30.45 -71.89
C TRP A 134 -41.40 -30.95 -71.97
N LEU A 135 -41.09 -31.97 -71.16
CA LEU A 135 -39.82 -32.69 -71.23
C LEU A 135 -39.90 -33.95 -72.10
N VAL A 136 -38.84 -34.18 -72.86
CA VAL A 136 -38.54 -35.49 -73.46
C VAL A 136 -37.43 -36.15 -72.64
N ARG A 137 -37.70 -37.36 -72.16
CA ARG A 137 -36.81 -38.18 -71.30
C ARG A 137 -36.39 -39.50 -71.96
N ASP A 138 -36.66 -39.67 -73.26
CA ASP A 138 -36.39 -40.91 -73.99
C ASP A 138 -34.89 -41.00 -74.35
N ILE A 139 -34.17 -41.96 -73.77
CA ILE A 139 -32.72 -42.12 -73.95
C ILE A 139 -32.40 -42.49 -75.40
N GLY A 140 -31.55 -41.69 -76.06
CA GLY A 140 -31.12 -41.91 -77.44
C GLY A 140 -30.95 -40.62 -78.24
N ALA A 141 -30.91 -40.75 -79.57
CA ALA A 141 -30.88 -39.62 -80.50
C ALA A 141 -32.30 -39.09 -80.73
N TYR A 142 -32.68 -38.02 -80.02
CA TYR A 142 -33.94 -37.34 -80.24
C TYR A 142 -33.80 -36.32 -81.38
N LEU A 143 -34.59 -36.45 -82.44
CA LEU A 143 -34.63 -35.50 -83.56
C LEU A 143 -35.90 -34.64 -83.43
N PRO A 144 -35.80 -33.36 -83.01
CA PRO A 144 -36.95 -32.49 -82.88
C PRO A 144 -37.72 -32.34 -84.19
N ASP A 145 -39.03 -32.29 -84.11
CA ASP A 145 -39.91 -32.01 -85.24
C ASP A 145 -40.00 -30.50 -85.53
N VAL A 146 -40.62 -30.16 -86.66
CA VAL A 146 -40.71 -28.79 -87.20
C VAL A 146 -41.25 -27.77 -86.20
N TYR A 147 -42.30 -28.15 -85.48
CA TYR A 147 -43.02 -27.28 -84.54
C TYR A 147 -42.50 -27.40 -83.11
N GLU A 148 -41.43 -28.16 -82.88
CA GLU A 148 -40.76 -28.31 -81.58
C GLU A 148 -39.59 -27.34 -81.47
N GLU A 149 -39.74 -26.33 -80.62
CA GLU A 149 -38.65 -25.44 -80.24
C GLU A 149 -37.91 -26.02 -79.04
N VAL A 150 -36.62 -26.31 -79.22
CA VAL A 150 -35.73 -26.69 -78.12
C VAL A 150 -35.47 -25.45 -77.27
N VAL A 151 -35.89 -25.49 -76.00
CA VAL A 151 -35.74 -24.39 -75.05
C VAL A 151 -34.42 -24.51 -74.30
N GLU A 152 -34.18 -25.68 -73.70
CA GLU A 152 -33.01 -25.99 -72.88
C GLU A 152 -32.83 -27.51 -72.77
N GLU A 153 -31.59 -27.93 -72.50
CA GLU A 153 -31.25 -29.28 -72.04
C GLU A 153 -31.22 -29.24 -70.51
N VAL A 154 -31.84 -30.23 -69.85
CA VAL A 154 -32.10 -30.23 -68.41
C VAL A 154 -31.45 -31.46 -67.77
N ASP A 155 -30.45 -31.22 -66.94
CA ASP A 155 -29.75 -32.26 -66.18
C ASP A 155 -30.50 -32.64 -64.89
N ALA A 156 -30.34 -33.88 -64.45
CA ALA A 156 -30.92 -34.37 -63.21
C ALA A 156 -30.12 -33.95 -61.97
N TYR A 157 -30.83 -33.45 -60.96
CA TYR A 157 -30.26 -33.26 -59.63
C TYR A 157 -29.92 -34.63 -59.03
N THR A 158 -28.66 -34.78 -58.61
CA THR A 158 -28.20 -35.99 -57.91
C THR A 158 -28.50 -35.85 -56.42
N LEU A 159 -29.35 -36.72 -55.91
CA LEU A 159 -29.72 -36.78 -54.50
C LEU A 159 -28.83 -37.79 -53.76
N THR A 160 -28.60 -37.50 -52.49
CA THR A 160 -27.80 -38.31 -51.56
C THR A 160 -28.51 -38.33 -50.21
N PRO A 161 -28.16 -39.25 -49.29
CA PRO A 161 -28.70 -39.22 -47.92
C PRO A 161 -28.51 -37.89 -47.17
N ASN A 162 -27.64 -36.99 -47.65
CA ASN A 162 -27.31 -35.72 -47.02
C ASN A 162 -28.02 -34.49 -47.65
N ASN A 163 -28.71 -34.61 -48.79
CA ASN A 163 -29.43 -33.50 -49.42
C ASN A 163 -30.84 -33.91 -49.92
N ALA A 164 -31.73 -32.93 -49.98
CA ALA A 164 -33.09 -33.06 -50.50
C ALA A 164 -33.44 -31.84 -51.37
N LEU A 165 -34.22 -32.04 -52.43
CA LEU A 165 -34.65 -30.96 -53.32
C LEU A 165 -35.96 -30.35 -52.82
N HIS A 166 -35.99 -29.05 -52.55
CA HIS A 166 -37.21 -28.32 -52.20
C HIS A 166 -37.89 -27.84 -53.47
N ILE A 167 -39.09 -28.37 -53.73
CA ILE A 167 -39.87 -28.16 -54.95
C ILE A 167 -41.17 -27.43 -54.60
N ARG A 168 -41.61 -26.54 -55.50
CA ARG A 168 -42.93 -25.90 -55.53
C ARG A 168 -43.68 -26.30 -56.80
N ALA A 169 -44.99 -26.50 -56.70
CA ALA A 169 -45.86 -26.75 -57.86
C ALA A 169 -46.34 -25.43 -58.51
N ASN A 170 -46.06 -25.26 -59.81
CA ASN A 170 -46.51 -24.11 -60.60
C ASN A 170 -47.97 -24.23 -61.08
N CYS A 171 -48.55 -25.43 -61.06
CA CYS A 171 -49.94 -25.68 -61.40
C CYS A 171 -50.51 -26.87 -60.60
N ASN A 172 -51.76 -27.26 -60.88
CA ASN A 172 -52.31 -28.51 -60.35
C ASN A 172 -51.92 -29.68 -61.29
N PHE A 173 -51.21 -30.67 -60.79
CA PHE A 173 -50.79 -31.86 -61.57
C PHE A 173 -50.64 -33.09 -60.67
N THR A 174 -50.15 -34.21 -61.19
CA THR A 174 -49.78 -35.40 -60.40
C THR A 174 -48.28 -35.64 -60.58
N ASP A 175 -47.52 -35.71 -59.48
CA ASP A 175 -46.07 -35.89 -59.56
C ASP A 175 -45.66 -37.29 -60.05
N GLN A 176 -44.38 -37.44 -60.39
CA GLN A 176 -43.84 -38.72 -60.86
C GLN A 176 -43.90 -39.87 -59.83
N PHE A 177 -44.30 -39.59 -58.59
CA PHE A 177 -44.56 -40.57 -57.53
C PHE A 177 -46.06 -40.88 -57.34
N GLY A 178 -46.93 -40.34 -58.20
CA GLY A 178 -48.37 -40.55 -58.18
C GLY A 178 -49.13 -39.69 -57.17
N ARG A 179 -48.50 -38.66 -56.58
CA ARG A 179 -49.11 -37.78 -55.57
C ARG A 179 -49.71 -36.56 -56.26
N GLY A 180 -51.00 -36.28 -56.04
CA GLY A 180 -51.68 -35.12 -56.63
C GLY A 180 -51.27 -33.81 -55.95
N ARG A 181 -50.66 -32.89 -56.70
CA ARG A 181 -50.11 -31.62 -56.23
C ARG A 181 -50.98 -30.43 -56.60
N ARG A 182 -51.03 -29.43 -55.73
CA ARG A 182 -51.77 -28.17 -55.95
C ARG A 182 -50.82 -27.01 -56.23
N ILE A 183 -51.26 -26.03 -57.01
CA ILE A 183 -50.50 -24.80 -57.25
C ILE A 183 -50.09 -24.12 -55.92
N GLY A 184 -48.80 -23.80 -55.79
CA GLY A 184 -48.21 -23.23 -54.57
C GLY A 184 -47.98 -24.23 -53.42
N GLU A 185 -48.26 -25.52 -53.61
CA GLU A 185 -47.83 -26.58 -52.69
C GLU A 185 -46.31 -26.75 -52.78
N GLU A 186 -45.66 -26.95 -51.63
CA GLU A 186 -44.21 -27.15 -51.52
C GLU A 186 -43.90 -28.48 -50.81
N TRP A 187 -42.89 -29.21 -51.28
CA TRP A 187 -42.43 -30.46 -50.66
C TRP A 187 -40.91 -30.65 -50.80
N LEU A 188 -40.40 -31.68 -50.13
CA LEU A 188 -39.05 -32.18 -50.33
C LEU A 188 -39.09 -33.47 -51.15
N VAL A 189 -38.18 -33.63 -52.11
CA VAL A 189 -37.82 -34.93 -52.68
C VAL A 189 -36.49 -35.36 -52.07
N LYS A 190 -36.45 -36.57 -51.50
CA LYS A 190 -35.28 -37.12 -50.80
C LYS A 190 -34.68 -38.28 -51.60
N TYR A 191 -33.47 -38.68 -51.22
CA TYR A 191 -32.85 -39.93 -51.71
C TYR A 191 -33.75 -41.17 -51.54
N ASP A 192 -34.59 -41.20 -50.49
CA ASP A 192 -35.58 -42.27 -50.28
C ASP A 192 -36.67 -42.34 -51.37
N ASP A 193 -36.96 -41.23 -52.05
CA ASP A 193 -37.94 -41.14 -53.14
C ASP A 193 -37.27 -41.41 -54.51
N THR A 194 -36.05 -40.91 -54.74
CA THR A 194 -35.19 -41.27 -55.89
C THR A 194 -33.73 -40.82 -55.70
N GLU A 195 -32.77 -41.51 -56.31
CA GLU A 195 -31.35 -41.09 -56.36
C GLU A 195 -31.10 -39.91 -57.32
N SER A 196 -31.97 -39.74 -58.33
CA SER A 196 -31.81 -38.77 -59.41
C SER A 196 -33.16 -38.17 -59.78
N TYR A 197 -33.23 -36.83 -59.85
CA TYR A 197 -34.49 -36.11 -60.05
C TYR A 197 -34.37 -35.07 -61.17
N ILE A 198 -35.23 -35.19 -62.19
CA ILE A 198 -35.41 -34.16 -63.23
C ILE A 198 -36.73 -33.43 -62.91
N PRO A 199 -36.68 -32.15 -62.47
CA PRO A 199 -37.88 -31.35 -62.25
C PRO A 199 -38.69 -31.24 -63.53
N ASP A 200 -40.02 -31.42 -63.43
CA ASP A 200 -40.90 -31.25 -64.59
C ASP A 200 -41.22 -29.77 -64.86
N VAL A 201 -41.76 -29.46 -66.04
CA VAL A 201 -42.15 -28.10 -66.43
C VAL A 201 -43.19 -27.49 -65.46
N THR A 202 -43.97 -28.34 -64.79
CA THR A 202 -44.95 -27.97 -63.76
C THR A 202 -44.35 -27.70 -62.38
N GLU A 203 -43.03 -27.82 -62.23
CA GLU A 203 -42.29 -27.75 -60.98
C GLU A 203 -41.26 -26.59 -60.98
N GLU A 204 -41.04 -25.99 -59.81
CA GLU A 204 -40.01 -25.00 -59.56
C GLU A 204 -39.08 -25.53 -58.46
N VAL A 205 -37.78 -25.60 -58.73
CA VAL A 205 -36.77 -25.87 -57.70
C VAL A 205 -36.56 -24.58 -56.89
N VAL A 206 -36.97 -24.61 -55.63
CA VAL A 206 -36.87 -23.46 -54.72
C VAL A 206 -35.50 -23.40 -54.06
N ASN A 207 -34.97 -24.54 -53.62
CA ASN A 207 -33.67 -24.64 -52.95
C ASN A 207 -33.16 -26.10 -52.86
N GLU A 208 -31.89 -26.29 -52.53
CA GLU A 208 -31.37 -27.55 -51.98
C GLU A 208 -31.32 -27.48 -50.45
N VAL A 209 -31.88 -28.49 -49.79
CA VAL A 209 -31.96 -28.58 -48.32
C VAL A 209 -30.97 -29.64 -47.83
N GLN A 210 -30.01 -29.20 -47.03
CA GLN A 210 -29.01 -30.08 -46.41
C GLN A 210 -29.57 -30.80 -45.18
N LEU A 211 -29.10 -32.01 -44.91
CA LEU A 211 -29.48 -32.81 -43.75
C LEU A 211 -29.01 -32.14 -42.46
N THR A 212 -29.95 -31.85 -41.56
CA THR A 212 -29.65 -31.38 -40.20
C THR A 212 -29.32 -32.59 -39.32
N VAL A 213 -28.16 -32.54 -38.66
CA VAL A 213 -27.68 -33.57 -37.73
C VAL A 213 -27.52 -32.94 -36.35
N LEU A 214 -28.22 -33.49 -35.35
CA LEU A 214 -28.06 -33.13 -33.94
C LEU A 214 -27.26 -34.22 -33.22
N SER A 215 -26.18 -33.82 -32.55
CA SER A 215 -25.39 -34.67 -31.64
C SER A 215 -26.11 -34.93 -30.32
N HIS A 216 -25.62 -35.85 -29.49
CA HIS A 216 -26.21 -36.19 -28.18
C HIS A 216 -26.43 -34.96 -27.26
N HIS A 217 -25.47 -34.05 -27.21
CA HIS A 217 -25.52 -32.83 -26.39
C HIS A 217 -26.03 -31.62 -27.18
N GLN A 218 -26.84 -31.82 -28.22
CA GLN A 218 -27.33 -30.75 -29.10
C GLN A 218 -28.84 -30.78 -29.30
N TYR A 219 -29.41 -29.58 -29.48
CA TYR A 219 -30.83 -29.37 -29.72
C TYR A 219 -31.06 -28.19 -30.68
N CYS A 220 -32.26 -28.09 -31.22
CA CYS A 220 -32.73 -26.88 -31.89
C CYS A 220 -34.23 -26.69 -31.61
N VAL A 221 -34.68 -25.44 -31.59
CA VAL A 221 -36.10 -25.10 -31.59
C VAL A 221 -36.51 -24.78 -33.03
N VAL A 222 -37.50 -25.50 -33.55
CA VAL A 222 -38.06 -25.31 -34.89
C VAL A 222 -39.39 -24.55 -34.76
N VAL A 223 -39.50 -23.45 -35.49
CA VAL A 223 -40.68 -22.59 -35.58
C VAL A 223 -41.52 -23.01 -36.80
N ASN A 224 -42.84 -22.99 -36.64
CA ASN A 224 -43.84 -23.49 -37.60
C ASN A 224 -43.68 -24.98 -37.97
N PRO A 225 -43.46 -25.89 -36.99
CA PRO A 225 -43.24 -27.30 -37.24
C PRO A 225 -44.39 -27.93 -38.04
N LEU A 226 -44.06 -28.87 -38.94
CA LEU A 226 -45.08 -29.59 -39.70
C LEU A 226 -46.04 -30.35 -38.75
N GLY A 227 -47.33 -30.37 -39.08
CA GLY A 227 -48.34 -31.21 -38.44
C GLY A 227 -48.55 -32.53 -39.18
N ASP A 228 -49.28 -33.46 -38.56
CA ASP A 228 -49.66 -34.75 -39.16
C ASP A 228 -50.57 -34.59 -40.39
N ASP A 229 -51.15 -33.40 -40.59
CA ASP A 229 -51.93 -33.00 -41.77
C ASP A 229 -51.05 -32.52 -42.94
N GLY A 230 -49.72 -32.55 -42.78
CA GLY A 230 -48.75 -32.11 -43.78
C GLY A 230 -48.63 -30.59 -43.92
N ARG A 231 -49.05 -29.80 -42.91
CA ARG A 231 -49.03 -28.33 -42.96
C ARG A 231 -48.19 -27.71 -41.84
N PRO A 232 -47.54 -26.55 -42.07
CA PRO A 232 -46.77 -25.87 -41.03
C PRO A 232 -47.70 -25.26 -39.98
N ARG A 233 -47.52 -25.63 -38.70
CA ARG A 233 -48.32 -25.14 -37.57
C ARG A 233 -47.86 -23.73 -37.16
N LEU A 234 -48.36 -22.73 -37.87
CA LEU A 234 -47.94 -21.33 -37.74
C LEU A 234 -47.96 -20.84 -36.28
N GLY A 235 -46.84 -20.27 -35.83
CA GLY A 235 -46.66 -19.77 -34.46
C GLY A 235 -46.28 -20.82 -33.41
N CYS A 236 -46.38 -22.12 -33.72
CA CYS A 236 -45.93 -23.18 -32.82
C CYS A 236 -44.40 -23.29 -32.82
N ARG A 237 -43.85 -23.81 -31.72
CA ARG A 237 -42.43 -24.11 -31.51
C ARG A 237 -42.28 -25.60 -31.17
N GLU A 238 -41.30 -26.28 -31.74
CA GLU A 238 -40.97 -27.69 -31.46
C GLU A 238 -39.51 -27.82 -31.04
N LEU A 239 -39.26 -28.36 -29.85
CA LEU A 239 -37.92 -28.73 -29.38
C LEU A 239 -37.48 -30.07 -30.00
N ARG A 240 -36.54 -30.03 -30.93
CA ARG A 240 -35.87 -31.22 -31.47
C ARG A 240 -34.53 -31.40 -30.72
N LYS A 241 -34.41 -32.49 -29.96
CA LYS A 241 -33.20 -32.89 -29.23
C LYS A 241 -32.51 -34.08 -29.92
N GLY A 242 -31.18 -34.13 -29.84
CA GLY A 242 -30.39 -35.22 -30.40
C GLY A 242 -30.35 -36.49 -29.54
N PRO A 243 -29.72 -37.57 -30.02
CA PRO A 243 -29.19 -37.73 -31.38
C PRO A 243 -30.35 -37.87 -32.40
N LYS A 244 -30.39 -37.00 -33.42
CA LYS A 244 -31.48 -36.99 -34.42
C LYS A 244 -31.01 -36.38 -35.73
N THR A 245 -31.37 -37.01 -36.85
CA THR A 245 -31.19 -36.49 -38.20
C THR A 245 -32.55 -36.16 -38.84
N PHE A 246 -32.65 -35.05 -39.56
CA PHE A 246 -33.86 -34.64 -40.27
C PHE A 246 -33.56 -33.55 -41.32
N PHE A 247 -34.48 -33.34 -42.26
CA PHE A 247 -34.49 -32.15 -43.12
C PHE A 247 -35.49 -31.13 -42.55
N LEU A 248 -35.23 -29.83 -42.69
CA LEU A 248 -36.27 -28.82 -42.42
C LEU A 248 -37.33 -28.87 -43.52
N HIS A 249 -38.59 -29.05 -43.14
CA HIS A 249 -39.69 -29.04 -44.10
C HIS A 249 -40.02 -27.62 -44.59
N PRO A 250 -40.66 -27.46 -45.77
CA PRO A 250 -41.12 -26.17 -46.26
C PRO A 250 -41.95 -25.40 -45.22
N GLY A 251 -41.52 -24.18 -44.91
CA GLY A 251 -42.10 -23.34 -43.86
C GLY A 251 -41.48 -23.47 -42.46
N GLU A 252 -40.79 -24.57 -42.16
CA GLU A 252 -40.03 -24.74 -40.91
C GLU A 252 -38.77 -23.87 -40.91
N LYS A 253 -38.44 -23.26 -39.77
CA LYS A 253 -37.23 -22.46 -39.58
C LYS A 253 -36.65 -22.68 -38.18
N PHE A 254 -35.33 -22.64 -38.04
CA PHE A 254 -34.73 -22.60 -36.69
C PHE A 254 -35.00 -21.26 -36.01
N GLU A 255 -35.29 -21.27 -34.70
CA GLU A 255 -35.40 -20.03 -33.91
C GLU A 255 -34.02 -19.40 -33.67
N ARG A 256 -33.02 -20.23 -33.33
CA ARG A 256 -31.65 -19.81 -32.95
C ARG A 256 -30.55 -20.72 -33.50
N GLY A 257 -30.83 -21.42 -34.61
CA GLY A 257 -29.96 -22.47 -35.16
C GLY A 257 -29.92 -23.74 -34.30
N ILE A 258 -28.80 -24.47 -34.41
CA ILE A 258 -28.44 -25.57 -33.51
C ILE A 258 -27.76 -24.96 -32.28
N GLN A 259 -28.11 -25.45 -31.09
CA GLN A 259 -27.57 -25.03 -29.80
C GLN A 259 -27.06 -26.27 -29.05
N ASP A 260 -25.96 -26.09 -28.31
CA ASP A 260 -25.42 -27.11 -27.42
C ASP A 260 -26.16 -27.08 -26.07
N ALA A 261 -26.24 -28.24 -25.40
CA ALA A 261 -26.85 -28.38 -24.09
C ALA A 261 -26.06 -27.63 -23.00
N ILE A 262 -26.75 -27.15 -21.97
CA ILE A 262 -26.14 -26.44 -20.85
C ILE A 262 -25.59 -27.48 -19.87
N ILE A 263 -24.30 -27.79 -20.00
CA ILE A 263 -23.56 -28.66 -19.09
C ILE A 263 -23.43 -27.94 -17.72
N LEU A 264 -23.82 -28.62 -16.64
CA LEU A 264 -23.70 -28.12 -15.26
C LEU A 264 -22.67 -28.92 -14.47
N GLU A 265 -21.76 -28.23 -13.80
CA GLU A 265 -20.82 -28.81 -12.83
C GLU A 265 -21.51 -29.10 -11.49
N SER A 266 -20.94 -29.97 -10.65
CA SER A 266 -21.56 -30.36 -9.36
C SER A 266 -21.63 -29.25 -8.30
N ASP A 267 -20.99 -28.10 -8.54
CA ASP A 267 -21.12 -26.89 -7.73
C ASP A 267 -22.02 -25.82 -8.39
N GLU A 268 -22.76 -26.19 -9.44
CA GLU A 268 -23.62 -25.29 -10.21
C GLU A 268 -25.08 -25.72 -10.27
N ALA A 269 -25.94 -24.73 -10.54
CA ALA A 269 -27.35 -24.92 -10.83
C ALA A 269 -27.86 -23.86 -11.80
N LEU A 270 -28.98 -24.16 -12.47
CA LEU A 270 -29.77 -23.17 -13.20
C LEU A 270 -31.00 -22.81 -12.38
N LEU A 271 -31.13 -21.54 -11.99
CA LEU A 271 -32.44 -20.99 -11.62
C LEU A 271 -33.22 -20.78 -12.91
N VAL A 272 -34.35 -21.47 -13.04
CA VAL A 272 -35.25 -21.37 -14.20
C VAL A 272 -36.61 -20.81 -13.80
N THR A 273 -37.28 -20.18 -14.77
CA THR A 273 -38.60 -19.55 -14.60
C THR A 273 -39.58 -20.11 -15.63
N ALA A 274 -40.73 -20.62 -15.20
CA ALA A 274 -41.81 -20.99 -16.13
C ALA A 274 -42.38 -19.73 -16.80
N GLN A 275 -42.55 -19.77 -18.12
CA GLN A 275 -43.22 -18.72 -18.91
C GLN A 275 -44.63 -19.16 -19.33
N GLU A 276 -44.80 -20.44 -19.62
CA GLU A 276 -46.08 -21.08 -19.98
C GLU A 276 -46.42 -22.17 -18.93
N GLU A 277 -47.68 -22.62 -18.88
CA GLU A 277 -48.11 -23.68 -17.95
C GLU A 277 -47.74 -25.07 -18.50
N PHE A 278 -47.12 -25.94 -17.68
CA PHE A 278 -46.74 -27.28 -18.13
C PHE A 278 -46.53 -28.29 -16.99
N ASP A 279 -46.66 -29.58 -17.32
CA ASP A 279 -46.25 -30.66 -16.42
C ASP A 279 -44.74 -30.91 -16.54
N ASP A 280 -44.02 -30.53 -15.50
CA ASP A 280 -42.60 -30.81 -15.34
C ASP A 280 -42.37 -32.22 -14.77
N VAL A 281 -41.18 -32.75 -15.03
CA VAL A 281 -40.72 -34.03 -14.47
C VAL A 281 -39.37 -33.74 -13.83
N THR A 282 -39.35 -33.76 -12.50
CA THR A 282 -38.16 -33.55 -11.68
C THR A 282 -37.13 -34.66 -11.87
N GLU A 283 -35.90 -34.42 -11.43
CA GLU A 283 -34.79 -35.38 -11.48
C GLU A 283 -35.13 -36.71 -10.76
N ASP A 284 -35.92 -36.64 -9.67
CA ASP A 284 -36.49 -37.81 -8.95
C ASP A 284 -37.61 -38.55 -9.71
N GLY A 285 -37.95 -38.13 -10.93
CA GLY A 285 -39.06 -38.65 -11.73
C GLY A 285 -40.45 -38.21 -11.25
N SER A 286 -40.55 -37.39 -10.19
CA SER A 286 -41.83 -36.89 -9.70
C SER A 286 -42.39 -35.83 -10.67
N LYS A 287 -43.70 -35.90 -10.94
CA LYS A 287 -44.40 -34.92 -11.78
C LYS A 287 -44.79 -33.70 -10.96
N VAL A 288 -44.44 -32.52 -11.43
CA VAL A 288 -44.75 -31.24 -10.79
C VAL A 288 -45.42 -30.33 -11.82
N HIS A 289 -46.66 -29.94 -11.57
CA HIS A 289 -47.35 -28.95 -12.39
C HIS A 289 -46.72 -27.57 -12.15
N ARG A 290 -46.32 -26.88 -13.22
CA ARG A 290 -45.69 -25.55 -13.18
C ARG A 290 -46.65 -24.51 -13.75
N THR A 291 -46.77 -23.39 -13.05
CA THR A 291 -47.56 -22.23 -13.46
C THR A 291 -46.65 -21.07 -13.89
N PRO A 292 -47.09 -20.16 -14.78
CA PRO A 292 -46.28 -19.03 -15.24
C PRO A 292 -45.77 -18.17 -14.07
N GLY A 293 -44.45 -17.98 -14.00
CA GLY A 293 -43.76 -17.28 -12.93
C GLY A 293 -43.15 -18.17 -11.84
N ASP A 294 -43.46 -19.47 -11.80
CA ASP A 294 -42.81 -20.40 -10.87
C ASP A 294 -41.30 -20.45 -11.09
N ARG A 295 -40.55 -20.50 -9.97
CA ARG A 295 -39.08 -20.56 -9.93
C ARG A 295 -38.60 -21.85 -9.28
N TRP A 296 -37.66 -22.54 -9.91
CA TRP A 296 -36.98 -23.70 -9.32
C TRP A 296 -35.53 -23.80 -9.80
N MET A 297 -34.76 -24.68 -9.17
CA MET A 297 -33.39 -25.00 -9.57
C MET A 297 -33.34 -26.36 -10.27
N ILE A 298 -32.42 -26.47 -11.23
CA ILE A 298 -31.91 -27.72 -11.80
C ILE A 298 -30.46 -27.82 -11.35
N HIS A 299 -30.04 -28.97 -10.81
CA HIS A 299 -28.72 -29.12 -10.19
C HIS A 299 -27.74 -29.90 -11.09
N GLY A 300 -26.47 -29.52 -11.04
CA GLY A 300 -25.41 -30.35 -11.60
C GLY A 300 -25.04 -31.54 -10.67
N PRO A 301 -24.37 -32.58 -11.19
CA PRO A 301 -23.88 -32.70 -12.56
C PRO A 301 -24.93 -33.24 -13.53
N THR A 302 -25.34 -32.44 -14.53
CA THR A 302 -26.32 -32.85 -15.55
C THR A 302 -26.20 -32.01 -16.83
N ASP A 303 -26.64 -32.58 -17.96
CA ASP A 303 -26.71 -31.90 -19.25
C ASP A 303 -28.12 -31.36 -19.48
N TYR A 304 -28.32 -30.07 -19.24
CA TYR A 304 -29.65 -29.48 -19.32
C TYR A 304 -29.98 -28.94 -20.72
N ILE A 305 -31.05 -29.46 -21.33
CA ILE A 305 -31.65 -28.91 -22.55
C ILE A 305 -32.89 -28.09 -22.16
N PRO A 306 -32.89 -26.75 -22.36
CA PRO A 306 -34.04 -25.90 -22.11
C PRO A 306 -35.31 -26.34 -22.83
N ARG A 307 -36.44 -26.39 -22.10
CA ARG A 307 -37.78 -26.56 -22.69
C ARG A 307 -38.29 -25.24 -23.29
N THR A 308 -39.24 -25.35 -24.22
CA THR A 308 -39.90 -24.21 -24.91
C THR A 308 -40.79 -23.36 -24.00
N GLU A 309 -41.26 -23.93 -22.89
CA GLU A 309 -42.18 -23.33 -21.91
C GLU A 309 -41.44 -22.52 -20.82
N ILE A 310 -40.11 -22.52 -20.84
CA ILE A 310 -39.24 -21.87 -19.85
C ILE A 310 -38.69 -20.56 -20.44
N GLY A 311 -38.80 -19.49 -19.65
CA GLY A 311 -38.36 -18.14 -20.02
C GLY A 311 -36.93 -17.86 -19.59
N ASN A 312 -36.78 -17.17 -18.46
CA ASN A 312 -35.46 -16.76 -17.96
C ASN A 312 -34.71 -17.92 -17.30
N ILE A 313 -33.42 -18.04 -17.63
CA ILE A 313 -32.46 -19.00 -17.10
C ILE A 313 -31.27 -18.22 -16.52
N GLN A 314 -30.96 -18.41 -15.24
CA GLN A 314 -29.81 -17.80 -14.55
C GLN A 314 -28.90 -18.90 -14.00
N ARG A 315 -27.66 -18.99 -14.51
CA ARG A 315 -26.62 -19.86 -13.97
C ARG A 315 -26.16 -19.34 -12.60
N ARG A 316 -26.16 -20.21 -11.60
CA ARG A 316 -25.68 -19.98 -10.23
C ARG A 316 -24.54 -20.96 -9.96
N LYS A 317 -23.47 -20.49 -9.31
CA LYS A 317 -22.35 -21.31 -8.82
C LYS A 317 -22.28 -21.17 -7.30
N ALA A 318 -21.94 -22.25 -6.61
CA ALA A 318 -21.82 -22.26 -5.16
C ALA A 318 -20.66 -21.34 -4.73
N THR A 319 -20.89 -20.52 -3.72
CA THR A 319 -19.87 -19.60 -3.19
C THR A 319 -19.08 -20.30 -2.09
N PRO A 320 -17.77 -20.53 -2.25
CA PRO A 320 -16.93 -21.10 -1.20
C PRO A 320 -16.77 -20.10 -0.05
N LEU A 321 -17.12 -20.51 1.16
CA LEU A 321 -16.98 -19.75 2.40
C LEU A 321 -15.97 -20.44 3.31
N ASN A 322 -14.94 -19.71 3.74
CA ASN A 322 -13.96 -20.14 4.75
C ASN A 322 -14.53 -19.99 6.18
N GLU A 323 -13.86 -20.56 7.18
CA GLU A 323 -14.32 -20.59 8.59
C GLU A 323 -14.70 -19.23 9.18
N ASN A 324 -14.04 -18.14 8.75
CA ASN A 324 -14.28 -16.77 9.20
C ASN A 324 -14.92 -15.88 8.11
N GLU A 325 -15.47 -16.48 7.05
CA GLU A 325 -16.17 -15.79 5.96
C GLU A 325 -17.64 -16.18 5.89
N GLY A 326 -18.45 -15.29 5.32
CA GLY A 326 -19.87 -15.54 5.09
C GLY A 326 -20.48 -14.61 4.05
N ILE A 327 -21.73 -14.88 3.69
CA ILE A 327 -22.57 -14.04 2.83
C ILE A 327 -23.92 -13.76 3.48
N TYR A 328 -24.47 -12.57 3.25
CA TYR A 328 -25.84 -12.27 3.61
C TYR A 328 -26.78 -12.74 2.49
N VAL A 329 -27.82 -13.48 2.88
CA VAL A 329 -28.79 -14.07 1.97
C VAL A 329 -30.18 -13.62 2.37
N ARG A 330 -30.94 -13.11 1.40
CA ARG A 330 -32.34 -12.70 1.57
C ARG A 330 -33.25 -13.67 0.84
N ASN A 331 -34.26 -14.15 1.55
CA ASN A 331 -35.37 -14.88 0.94
C ASN A 331 -36.34 -13.86 0.30
N VAL A 332 -36.62 -14.03 -0.99
CA VAL A 332 -37.46 -13.14 -1.81
C VAL A 332 -38.95 -13.29 -1.47
N GLN A 333 -39.38 -14.47 -1.02
CA GLN A 333 -40.79 -14.78 -0.70
C GLN A 333 -41.16 -14.31 0.73
N SER A 334 -40.32 -14.59 1.73
CA SER A 334 -40.57 -14.19 3.13
C SER A 334 -39.97 -12.83 3.49
N GLY A 335 -39.10 -12.28 2.65
CA GLY A 335 -38.34 -11.06 2.92
C GLY A 335 -37.21 -11.21 3.95
N GLN A 336 -37.13 -12.34 4.66
CA GLN A 336 -36.18 -12.60 5.74
C GLN A 336 -34.74 -12.58 5.24
N VAL A 337 -33.86 -11.91 5.99
CA VAL A 337 -32.41 -11.89 5.74
C VAL A 337 -31.70 -12.73 6.81
N ARG A 338 -30.66 -13.47 6.43
CA ARG A 338 -29.79 -14.23 7.33
C ARG A 338 -28.33 -14.17 6.89
N ALA A 339 -27.41 -14.27 7.84
CA ALA A 339 -26.01 -14.59 7.54
C ALA A 339 -25.86 -16.10 7.28
N ILE A 340 -25.07 -16.47 6.27
CA ILE A 340 -24.59 -17.83 6.06
C ILE A 340 -23.06 -17.80 6.24
N LEU A 341 -22.56 -18.59 7.18
CA LEU A 341 -21.13 -18.67 7.52
C LEU A 341 -20.49 -19.94 6.93
N GLY A 342 -19.17 -19.94 6.78
CA GLY A 342 -18.38 -21.13 6.47
C GLY A 342 -18.07 -22.01 7.70
N PRO A 343 -17.25 -23.07 7.54
CA PRO A 343 -16.64 -23.53 6.30
C PRO A 343 -17.60 -24.40 5.46
N GLN A 344 -18.09 -23.87 4.34
CA GLN A 344 -18.95 -24.60 3.38
C GLN A 344 -18.99 -23.90 2.02
N SER A 345 -19.34 -24.63 0.95
CA SER A 345 -19.70 -24.01 -0.33
C SER A 345 -21.21 -23.84 -0.40
N TYR A 346 -21.73 -22.60 -0.36
CA TYR A 346 -23.16 -22.35 -0.30
C TYR A 346 -23.75 -22.02 -1.67
N LEU A 347 -24.76 -22.79 -2.10
CA LEU A 347 -25.54 -22.56 -3.30
C LEU A 347 -26.88 -21.89 -2.93
N LEU A 348 -27.09 -20.68 -3.44
CA LEU A 348 -28.28 -19.86 -3.18
C LEU A 348 -29.56 -20.56 -3.68
N GLN A 349 -30.52 -20.80 -2.78
CA GLN A 349 -31.75 -21.52 -3.08
C GLN A 349 -32.68 -20.77 -4.06
N ALA A 350 -33.68 -21.45 -4.63
CA ALA A 350 -34.56 -20.89 -5.67
C ALA A 350 -35.29 -19.60 -5.27
N ALA A 351 -35.62 -19.45 -3.99
CA ALA A 351 -36.23 -18.27 -3.39
C ALA A 351 -35.23 -17.34 -2.69
N GLU A 352 -33.92 -17.53 -2.87
CA GLU A 352 -32.86 -16.74 -2.25
C GLU A 352 -32.05 -15.92 -3.26
N GLU A 353 -31.69 -14.71 -2.84
CA GLU A 353 -30.81 -13.78 -3.56
C GLU A 353 -29.79 -13.19 -2.55
N LEU A 354 -28.64 -12.70 -3.03
CA LEU A 354 -27.65 -12.06 -2.16
C LEU A 354 -28.21 -10.74 -1.62
N TYR A 355 -27.90 -10.42 -0.36
CA TYR A 355 -28.31 -9.18 0.28
C TYR A 355 -27.11 -8.27 0.52
N GLU A 356 -27.20 -7.01 0.11
CA GLU A 356 -26.21 -6.00 0.48
C GLU A 356 -26.55 -5.38 1.83
N LYS A 357 -25.62 -5.46 2.79
CA LYS A 357 -25.76 -4.82 4.09
C LYS A 357 -25.23 -3.40 4.02
N GLU A 358 -26.13 -2.43 4.07
CA GLU A 358 -25.76 -1.02 4.26
C GLU A 358 -25.17 -0.81 5.66
N LEU A 359 -24.02 -0.14 5.73
CA LEU A 359 -23.42 0.40 6.94
C LEU A 359 -23.51 1.93 6.90
N THR A 360 -23.34 2.60 8.05
CA THR A 360 -23.17 4.06 8.02
C THR A 360 -21.78 4.39 7.46
N PRO A 361 -21.62 5.49 6.66
CA PRO A 361 -20.32 5.83 6.08
C PRO A 361 -19.19 6.00 7.11
N LEU A 362 -19.54 6.46 8.32
CA LEU A 362 -18.62 6.56 9.45
C LEU A 362 -18.19 5.19 9.99
N ALA A 363 -19.10 4.20 10.07
CA ALA A 363 -18.74 2.85 10.48
C ALA A 363 -17.82 2.18 9.45
N GLU A 364 -18.05 2.40 8.14
CA GLU A 364 -17.12 1.95 7.11
C GLU A 364 -15.74 2.61 7.23
N GLU A 365 -15.68 3.94 7.44
CA GLU A 365 -14.42 4.67 7.63
C GLU A 365 -13.63 4.12 8.82
N ILE A 366 -14.32 3.84 9.93
CA ILE A 366 -13.74 3.24 11.14
C ILE A 366 -13.24 1.82 10.89
N LEU A 367 -13.94 1.01 10.11
CA LEU A 367 -13.49 -0.34 9.72
C LEU A 367 -12.29 -0.29 8.76
N LYS A 368 -12.26 0.67 7.81
CA LYS A 368 -11.11 0.89 6.89
C LYS A 368 -9.84 1.26 7.66
N GLU A 369 -9.97 2.07 8.70
CA GLU A 369 -8.88 2.47 9.58
C GLU A 369 -8.55 1.42 10.67
N GLY A 370 -9.22 0.27 10.70
CA GLY A 370 -8.91 -0.84 11.60
C GLY A 370 -9.46 -0.71 13.02
N GLY A 371 -10.45 0.17 13.25
CA GLY A 371 -11.17 0.27 14.53
C GLY A 371 -11.36 1.69 15.07
N GLY A 372 -10.67 2.70 14.54
CA GLY A 372 -10.86 4.10 14.97
C GLY A 372 -10.38 5.20 14.00
N VAL A 373 -11.14 6.29 13.95
CA VAL A 373 -10.90 7.51 13.15
C VAL A 373 -10.72 8.71 14.08
N GLY A 374 -9.78 9.60 13.77
CA GLY A 374 -9.51 10.78 14.62
C GLY A 374 -8.27 11.55 14.17
N ASP A 375 -8.06 12.70 14.81
CA ASP A 375 -6.97 13.66 14.54
C ASP A 375 -5.56 13.05 14.78
N ALA A 376 -4.55 13.57 14.08
CA ALA A 376 -3.24 12.93 13.89
C ALA A 376 -2.35 12.83 15.14
N SER A 377 -2.76 13.40 16.27
CA SER A 377 -2.03 13.36 17.55
C SER A 377 -2.45 12.20 18.49
N ILE A 378 -3.35 11.33 18.02
CA ILE A 378 -3.92 10.22 18.80
C ILE A 378 -3.05 8.96 18.62
N ARG A 379 -3.06 8.02 19.58
CA ARG A 379 -2.28 6.76 19.58
C ARG A 379 -2.75 5.74 18.51
N LYS A 380 -2.85 6.16 17.25
CA LYS A 380 -3.71 5.54 16.23
C LYS A 380 -3.11 4.32 15.51
N ILE A 381 -1.81 4.07 15.63
CA ILE A 381 -1.07 3.18 14.73
C ILE A 381 -1.01 1.73 15.29
N ALA A 382 -0.28 1.52 16.38
CA ALA A 382 0.09 0.17 16.84
C ALA A 382 -1.08 -0.77 17.21
N TYR A 383 -2.21 -0.25 17.71
CA TYR A 383 -3.32 -1.07 18.20
C TYR A 383 -4.34 -1.46 17.12
N PHE A 384 -4.51 -0.62 16.09
CA PHE A 384 -5.55 -0.81 15.06
C PHE A 384 -5.02 -1.44 13.77
N ASP A 385 -3.71 -1.30 13.47
CA ASP A 385 -3.12 -1.92 12.27
C ASP A 385 -3.27 -3.46 12.25
N GLY A 386 -3.26 -4.13 13.41
CA GLY A 386 -3.50 -5.57 13.52
C GLY A 386 -4.95 -6.02 13.28
N ALA A 387 -5.90 -5.09 13.26
CA ALA A 387 -7.33 -5.35 13.03
C ALA A 387 -7.81 -4.89 11.62
N LYS A 388 -6.93 -4.30 10.81
CA LYS A 388 -7.20 -3.98 9.41
C LYS A 388 -7.29 -5.25 8.58
N ASP A 389 -8.51 -5.68 8.24
CA ASP A 389 -8.73 -6.82 7.34
C ASP A 389 -9.02 -6.34 5.90
N PRO A 390 -8.11 -6.57 4.92
CA PRO A 390 -8.32 -6.14 3.53
C PRO A 390 -9.49 -6.85 2.82
N SER A 391 -10.03 -7.93 3.39
CA SER A 391 -11.15 -8.68 2.80
C SER A 391 -12.52 -8.03 3.04
N LEU A 392 -12.64 -7.14 4.04
CA LEU A 392 -13.88 -6.45 4.41
C LEU A 392 -14.54 -5.65 3.29
N PHE A 393 -13.76 -5.21 2.30
CA PHE A 393 -14.25 -4.36 1.21
C PHE A 393 -14.42 -5.11 -0.12
N LYS A 394 -14.49 -6.45 -0.08
CA LYS A 394 -14.82 -7.32 -1.22
C LYS A 394 -16.33 -7.42 -1.48
N GLY A 395 -17.01 -6.28 -1.52
CA GLY A 395 -18.43 -6.14 -1.85
C GLY A 395 -19.39 -6.30 -0.65
N ASN A 396 -20.49 -5.54 -0.70
CA ASN A 396 -21.45 -5.36 0.42
C ASN A 396 -22.28 -6.61 0.75
N THR A 397 -22.17 -7.68 -0.04
CA THR A 397 -22.90 -8.95 0.13
C THR A 397 -22.22 -9.93 1.09
N ARG A 398 -20.95 -9.67 1.45
CA ARG A 398 -20.20 -10.48 2.43
C ARG A 398 -20.58 -10.11 3.85
N VAL A 399 -20.52 -11.09 4.76
CA VAL A 399 -20.74 -10.86 6.18
C VAL A 399 -19.66 -9.94 6.73
N VAL A 400 -20.06 -8.90 7.45
CA VAL A 400 -19.16 -7.92 8.04
C VAL A 400 -18.56 -8.50 9.32
N THR A 401 -17.25 -8.72 9.31
CA THR A 401 -16.50 -9.27 10.44
C THR A 401 -15.45 -8.28 10.95
N TYR A 402 -15.15 -8.30 12.25
CA TYR A 402 -14.16 -7.41 12.85
C TYR A 402 -13.38 -8.13 13.95
N ARG A 403 -12.05 -8.14 13.84
CA ARG A 403 -11.16 -8.79 14.80
C ARG A 403 -10.99 -7.85 16.00
N CYS A 404 -11.60 -8.17 17.15
CA CYS A 404 -11.49 -7.31 18.32
C CYS A 404 -10.06 -7.39 18.90
N PRO A 405 -9.31 -6.27 19.03
CA PRO A 405 -7.97 -6.30 19.61
C PRO A 405 -7.97 -6.80 21.06
N SER A 406 -6.89 -7.47 21.48
CA SER A 406 -6.74 -7.92 22.88
C SER A 406 -6.92 -6.76 23.87
N ASN A 407 -7.58 -7.03 25.00
CA ASN A 407 -8.00 -6.04 26.00
C ASN A 407 -8.93 -4.91 25.49
N CYS A 408 -9.58 -5.08 24.35
CA CYS A 408 -10.72 -4.27 23.95
C CYS A 408 -12.06 -4.98 24.18
N ALA A 409 -13.13 -4.20 24.20
CA ALA A 409 -14.51 -4.62 24.08
C ALA A 409 -15.18 -3.88 22.91
N VAL A 410 -16.07 -4.56 22.19
CA VAL A 410 -16.89 -3.99 21.11
C VAL A 410 -18.35 -4.25 21.43
N GLN A 411 -19.20 -3.22 21.36
CA GLN A 411 -20.64 -3.38 21.50
C GLN A 411 -21.32 -3.47 20.14
N VAL A 412 -22.17 -4.48 19.98
CA VAL A 412 -23.01 -4.71 18.81
C VAL A 412 -24.47 -4.52 19.23
N TYR A 413 -25.25 -3.84 18.39
CA TYR A 413 -26.65 -3.51 18.66
C TYR A 413 -27.56 -4.01 17.53
N ASN A 414 -28.56 -4.82 17.88
CA ASN A 414 -29.61 -5.27 16.97
C ASN A 414 -30.78 -4.27 17.00
N TYR A 415 -31.00 -3.54 15.91
CA TYR A 415 -32.02 -2.49 15.87
C TYR A 415 -33.47 -3.01 15.85
N ILE A 416 -33.70 -4.27 15.48
CA ILE A 416 -35.04 -4.88 15.43
C ILE A 416 -35.43 -5.39 16.81
N GLU A 417 -34.57 -6.19 17.44
CA GLU A 417 -34.80 -6.77 18.77
C GLU A 417 -34.56 -5.78 19.91
N LYS A 418 -33.81 -4.70 19.64
CA LYS A 418 -33.31 -3.73 20.64
C LYS A 418 -32.40 -4.34 21.70
N THR A 419 -31.78 -5.47 21.35
CA THR A 419 -30.79 -6.18 22.13
C THR A 419 -29.39 -5.61 21.85
N ALA A 420 -28.55 -5.58 22.88
CA ALA A 420 -27.15 -5.21 22.79
C ALA A 420 -26.30 -6.36 23.32
N ARG A 421 -25.23 -6.72 22.62
CA ARG A 421 -24.23 -7.69 23.09
C ARG A 421 -22.84 -7.06 23.08
N VAL A 422 -22.00 -7.46 24.03
CA VAL A 422 -20.59 -7.08 24.08
C VAL A 422 -19.75 -8.28 23.67
N VAL A 423 -18.74 -8.03 22.84
CA VAL A 423 -17.73 -9.03 22.44
C VAL A 423 -16.38 -8.54 22.92
N PHE A 424 -15.58 -9.44 23.50
CA PHE A 424 -14.28 -9.13 24.08
C PHE A 424 -13.15 -9.62 23.18
N GLY A 425 -12.09 -8.83 23.06
CA GLY A 425 -10.87 -9.27 22.38
C GLY A 425 -10.20 -10.45 23.10
N PRO A 426 -9.62 -11.42 22.37
CA PRO A 426 -9.25 -11.35 20.95
C PRO A 426 -10.31 -11.85 19.95
N ASP A 427 -11.57 -12.03 20.35
CA ASP A 427 -12.57 -12.74 19.55
C ASP A 427 -12.99 -12.00 18.26
N LEU A 428 -13.41 -12.77 17.26
CA LEU A 428 -13.95 -12.24 16.01
C LEU A 428 -15.42 -11.83 16.20
N VAL A 429 -15.71 -10.55 16.03
CA VAL A 429 -17.09 -10.07 15.90
C VAL A 429 -17.59 -10.41 14.51
N VAL A 430 -18.75 -11.07 14.44
CA VAL A 430 -19.50 -11.37 13.22
C VAL A 430 -20.85 -10.67 13.35
N LEU A 431 -21.19 -9.75 12.44
CA LEU A 431 -22.47 -9.04 12.46
C LEU A 431 -23.57 -9.84 11.75
N ASP A 432 -24.71 -9.99 12.43
CA ASP A 432 -25.96 -10.37 11.78
C ASP A 432 -26.50 -9.24 10.86
N PRO A 433 -27.41 -9.54 9.91
CA PRO A 433 -27.91 -8.55 8.94
C PRO A 433 -28.46 -7.27 9.58
N HIS A 434 -29.12 -7.40 10.72
CA HIS A 434 -29.83 -6.32 11.42
C HIS A 434 -29.05 -5.74 12.62
N GLU A 435 -27.85 -6.25 12.86
CA GLU A 435 -26.90 -5.72 13.84
C GLU A 435 -26.00 -4.66 13.24
N ASN A 436 -25.53 -3.72 14.05
CA ASN A 436 -24.42 -2.82 13.69
C ASN A 436 -23.52 -2.58 14.91
N PHE A 437 -22.28 -2.16 14.67
CA PHE A 437 -21.37 -1.68 15.72
C PHE A 437 -21.89 -0.38 16.34
N ASN A 438 -21.82 -0.27 17.67
CA ASN A 438 -21.97 1.02 18.35
C ASN A 438 -20.68 1.84 18.15
N VAL A 439 -20.82 3.10 17.70
CA VAL A 439 -19.68 4.00 17.47
C VAL A 439 -19.55 4.96 18.65
N LEU A 440 -18.52 4.75 19.47
CA LEU A 440 -18.14 5.65 20.55
C LEU A 440 -17.48 6.91 19.99
N SER A 441 -17.74 8.05 20.64
CA SER A 441 -17.19 9.36 20.28
C SER A 441 -16.46 9.93 21.50
N LEU A 442 -15.17 9.65 21.59
CA LEU A 442 -14.33 9.87 22.76
C LEU A 442 -13.57 11.21 22.68
N SER A 443 -13.31 11.79 23.85
CA SER A 443 -12.42 12.93 24.01
C SER A 443 -10.96 12.56 23.77
N ALA A 444 -10.25 13.35 22.94
CA ALA A 444 -8.85 13.10 22.61
C ALA A 444 -8.02 14.39 22.49
N GLY A 445 -6.71 14.25 22.28
CA GLY A 445 -5.76 15.37 22.31
C GLY A 445 -5.29 15.76 23.73
N LYS A 446 -4.57 16.89 23.79
CA LYS A 446 -3.97 17.51 24.98
C LYS A 446 -3.94 19.05 24.84
N PRO A 447 -4.87 19.83 25.45
CA PRO A 447 -5.96 19.40 26.32
C PRO A 447 -7.01 18.56 25.55
N LYS A 448 -7.84 17.82 26.29
CA LYS A 448 -8.95 17.06 25.71
C LYS A 448 -9.91 17.96 24.93
N LYS A 449 -10.23 17.52 23.71
CA LYS A 449 -11.33 18.00 22.88
C LYS A 449 -12.37 16.88 22.75
N GLU A 450 -13.63 17.20 23.00
CA GLU A 450 -14.76 16.28 22.84
C GLU A 450 -14.93 15.85 21.37
N ASN A 451 -15.38 14.62 21.13
CA ASN A 451 -15.61 14.04 19.80
C ASN A 451 -14.38 13.97 18.85
N ALA A 452 -13.16 14.07 19.38
CA ALA A 452 -11.92 14.07 18.59
C ALA A 452 -11.42 12.66 18.18
N LEU A 453 -11.92 11.61 18.82
CA LEU A 453 -11.72 10.20 18.46
C LEU A 453 -13.07 9.52 18.27
N LYS A 454 -13.25 8.78 17.17
CA LYS A 454 -14.43 7.94 16.92
C LYS A 454 -13.96 6.49 16.78
N THR A 455 -14.52 5.57 17.54
CA THR A 455 -14.03 4.18 17.65
C THR A 455 -15.18 3.21 17.87
N ILE A 456 -15.05 1.98 17.35
CA ILE A 456 -15.94 0.85 17.70
C ILE A 456 -15.39 0.02 18.86
N CYS A 457 -14.11 0.20 19.21
CA CYS A 457 -13.46 -0.44 20.35
C CYS A 457 -13.42 0.48 21.57
N LEU A 458 -13.84 -0.06 22.71
CA LEU A 458 -13.55 0.45 24.05
C LEU A 458 -12.32 -0.29 24.59
N MET A 459 -11.29 0.44 25.00
CA MET A 459 -10.08 -0.13 25.59
C MET A 459 -10.29 -0.37 27.09
N LEU A 460 -10.16 -1.62 27.55
CA LEU A 460 -10.39 -2.00 28.95
C LEU A 460 -9.20 -1.66 29.85
N GLY A 461 -8.01 -1.50 29.26
CA GLY A 461 -6.76 -1.24 29.98
C GLY A 461 -6.05 -2.52 30.46
N PRO A 462 -5.10 -2.39 31.40
CA PRO A 462 -4.62 -1.13 31.99
C PRO A 462 -4.01 -0.20 30.92
N ASP A 463 -4.41 1.07 30.96
CA ASP A 463 -3.93 2.15 30.09
C ASP A 463 -3.76 3.44 30.93
N PHE A 464 -3.44 4.57 30.31
CA PHE A 464 -3.35 5.88 30.95
C PHE A 464 -4.01 7.00 30.13
N ILE A 465 -4.91 7.76 30.75
CA ILE A 465 -5.51 8.97 30.18
C ILE A 465 -4.66 10.18 30.56
N SER A 466 -3.98 10.81 29.60
CA SER A 466 -3.17 12.01 29.84
C SER A 466 -3.77 13.29 29.26
N ASP A 467 -3.68 14.40 30.00
CA ASP A 467 -4.35 15.68 29.72
C ASP A 467 -3.56 16.90 30.25
N HIS A 468 -3.96 18.12 29.85
CA HIS A 468 -3.44 19.40 30.34
C HIS A 468 -4.52 20.19 31.08
N ILE A 469 -4.43 20.25 32.41
CA ILE A 469 -5.40 20.94 33.27
C ILE A 469 -4.92 22.36 33.57
N THR A 470 -5.66 23.38 33.14
CA THR A 470 -5.49 24.75 33.65
C THR A 470 -6.22 24.91 34.99
N VAL A 471 -5.52 25.39 36.02
CA VAL A 471 -6.04 25.72 37.36
C VAL A 471 -5.65 27.15 37.77
N GLU A 472 -6.32 27.66 38.81
CA GLU A 472 -5.99 28.94 39.46
C GLU A 472 -5.99 28.72 40.98
N THR A 473 -5.00 29.26 41.69
CA THR A 473 -4.83 29.15 43.16
C THR A 473 -5.60 30.25 43.91
N SER A 474 -5.64 30.19 45.24
CA SER A 474 -6.33 31.22 46.05
C SER A 474 -5.69 32.62 45.98
N ASP A 475 -4.44 32.70 45.54
CA ASP A 475 -3.66 33.91 45.26
C ASP A 475 -3.53 34.21 43.75
N HIS A 476 -4.47 33.68 42.95
CA HIS A 476 -4.62 33.92 41.50
C HIS A 476 -3.45 33.47 40.60
N ALA A 477 -2.56 32.59 41.08
CA ALA A 477 -1.54 31.97 40.23
C ALA A 477 -2.17 30.98 39.24
N ARG A 478 -2.05 31.28 37.94
CA ARG A 478 -2.57 30.44 36.86
C ARG A 478 -1.54 29.41 36.44
N LEU A 479 -1.86 28.14 36.66
CA LEU A 479 -0.97 27.01 36.41
C LEU A 479 -1.57 26.07 35.35
N LYS A 480 -0.71 25.55 34.50
CA LYS A 480 -0.98 24.44 33.58
C LYS A 480 -0.32 23.19 34.17
N ILE A 481 -1.11 22.17 34.43
CA ILE A 481 -0.67 20.90 35.00
C ILE A 481 -0.81 19.82 33.93
N ALA A 482 0.28 19.16 33.56
CA ALA A 482 0.22 17.95 32.75
C ALA A 482 0.00 16.75 33.68
N VAL A 483 -1.09 16.01 33.48
CA VAL A 483 -1.43 14.82 34.28
C VAL A 483 -1.54 13.58 33.40
N SER A 484 -1.30 12.42 34.01
CA SER A 484 -1.52 11.09 33.44
C SER A 484 -2.23 10.23 34.47
N MET A 485 -3.46 9.80 34.19
CA MET A 485 -4.30 9.01 35.09
C MET A 485 -4.27 7.56 34.62
N ASN A 486 -3.70 6.66 35.43
CA ASN A 486 -3.65 5.24 35.08
C ASN A 486 -5.03 4.62 35.35
N ASN A 487 -5.56 3.91 34.37
CA ASN A 487 -6.97 3.51 34.34
C ASN A 487 -7.18 2.06 33.85
N GLU A 488 -8.18 1.41 34.43
CA GLU A 488 -8.65 0.07 34.07
C GLU A 488 -10.18 0.01 34.16
N PHE A 489 -10.83 -0.87 33.39
CA PHE A 489 -12.24 -1.18 33.56
C PHE A 489 -12.41 -2.50 34.32
N ARG A 490 -13.19 -2.50 35.40
CA ARG A 490 -13.52 -3.72 36.15
C ARG A 490 -14.86 -4.28 35.68
N VAL A 491 -14.82 -5.48 35.09
CA VAL A 491 -15.97 -6.11 34.43
C VAL A 491 -16.05 -7.58 34.81
N GLU A 492 -17.23 -8.01 35.24
CA GLU A 492 -17.54 -9.42 35.44
C GLU A 492 -17.96 -10.03 34.10
N ARG A 493 -17.01 -10.65 33.39
CA ARG A 493 -17.31 -11.32 32.10
C ARG A 493 -18.34 -12.44 32.32
N GLY A 494 -19.38 -12.47 31.49
CA GLY A 494 -20.54 -13.36 31.63
C GLY A 494 -21.69 -12.78 32.46
N ASN A 495 -21.58 -11.54 32.96
CA ASN A 495 -22.67 -10.80 33.61
C ASN A 495 -23.16 -9.68 32.67
N PRO A 496 -24.30 -9.85 31.95
CA PRO A 496 -24.76 -8.89 30.94
C PRO A 496 -24.98 -7.46 31.46
N GLU A 497 -25.30 -7.30 32.76
CA GLU A 497 -25.45 -5.97 33.36
C GLU A 497 -24.09 -5.28 33.53
N SER A 498 -23.06 -6.02 33.99
CA SER A 498 -21.67 -5.52 34.10
C SER A 498 -21.09 -5.16 32.73
N GLU A 499 -21.39 -5.96 31.71
CA GLU A 499 -20.96 -5.75 30.33
C GLU A 499 -21.65 -4.53 29.69
N ALA A 500 -22.95 -4.33 29.94
CA ALA A 500 -23.69 -3.15 29.47
C ALA A 500 -23.23 -1.84 30.13
N MET A 501 -22.76 -1.89 31.39
CA MET A 501 -22.23 -0.69 32.08
C MET A 501 -21.03 -0.07 31.35
N LEU A 502 -20.15 -0.86 30.74
CA LEU A 502 -18.99 -0.35 29.97
C LEU A 502 -19.34 0.78 29.00
N PHE A 503 -20.44 0.58 28.26
CA PHE A 503 -20.88 1.46 27.17
C PHE A 503 -21.94 2.48 27.62
N SER A 504 -22.29 2.51 28.92
CA SER A 504 -23.29 3.43 29.48
C SER A 504 -22.83 4.88 29.58
N VAL A 505 -21.51 5.15 29.45
CA VAL A 505 -20.92 6.49 29.34
C VAL A 505 -20.29 6.65 27.95
N PRO A 506 -20.92 7.37 27.00
CA PRO A 506 -20.46 7.44 25.60
C PRO A 506 -19.06 8.03 25.38
N ASP A 507 -18.62 8.91 26.30
CA ASP A 507 -17.26 9.46 26.33
C ASP A 507 -16.66 9.28 27.73
N PHE A 508 -16.20 8.06 28.03
CA PHE A 508 -15.58 7.75 29.32
C PHE A 508 -14.31 8.57 29.59
N ILE A 509 -13.55 8.92 28.54
CA ILE A 509 -12.31 9.70 28.65
C ILE A 509 -12.64 11.14 29.05
N GLY A 510 -13.57 11.77 28.34
CA GLY A 510 -14.03 13.12 28.63
C GLY A 510 -14.70 13.22 30.00
N PHE A 511 -15.51 12.22 30.36
CA PHE A 511 -16.14 12.13 31.68
C PHE A 511 -15.10 12.04 32.82
N ALA A 512 -14.16 11.10 32.73
CA ALA A 512 -13.11 10.93 33.74
C ALA A 512 -12.20 12.17 33.87
N CYS A 513 -11.77 12.74 32.74
CA CYS A 513 -11.05 14.02 32.72
C CYS A 513 -11.87 15.13 33.39
N ARG A 514 -13.14 15.31 33.03
CA ARG A 514 -14.01 16.39 33.55
C ARG A 514 -14.19 16.30 35.07
N GLU A 515 -14.40 15.10 35.60
CA GLU A 515 -14.50 14.86 37.05
C GLU A 515 -13.19 15.15 37.79
N VAL A 516 -12.05 14.65 37.27
CA VAL A 516 -10.73 14.92 37.87
C VAL A 516 -10.37 16.41 37.80
N VAL A 517 -10.60 17.06 36.66
CA VAL A 517 -10.43 18.51 36.48
C VAL A 517 -11.28 19.30 37.47
N SER A 518 -12.53 18.89 37.70
CA SER A 518 -13.44 19.52 38.66
C SER A 518 -12.91 19.43 40.09
N LYS A 519 -12.56 18.20 40.54
CA LYS A 519 -11.99 17.94 41.87
C LYS A 519 -10.69 18.72 42.12
N VAL A 520 -9.75 18.67 41.18
CA VAL A 520 -8.45 19.34 41.29
C VAL A 520 -8.62 20.87 41.30
N ARG A 521 -9.43 21.45 40.40
CA ARG A 521 -9.71 22.90 40.41
C ARG A 521 -10.35 23.34 41.72
N GLY A 522 -11.38 22.63 42.18
CA GLY A 522 -12.06 22.94 43.43
C GLY A 522 -11.14 22.92 44.64
N LYS A 523 -10.15 22.01 44.67
CA LYS A 523 -9.17 21.98 45.76
C LYS A 523 -8.07 23.02 45.64
N VAL A 524 -7.48 23.21 44.45
CA VAL A 524 -6.37 24.16 44.23
C VAL A 524 -6.81 25.61 44.45
N ALA A 525 -8.03 25.98 44.07
CA ALA A 525 -8.57 27.33 44.32
C ALA A 525 -8.69 27.69 45.83
N SER A 526 -8.56 26.72 46.74
CA SER A 526 -8.58 26.92 48.20
C SER A 526 -7.18 27.03 48.84
N ILE A 527 -6.10 27.00 48.05
CA ILE A 527 -4.71 26.86 48.54
C ILE A 527 -3.82 27.92 47.86
N PRO A 528 -2.91 28.60 48.59
CA PRO A 528 -1.93 29.52 48.01
C PRO A 528 -0.87 28.81 47.16
N PHE A 529 -0.30 29.53 46.19
CA PHE A 529 0.68 29.00 45.24
C PHE A 529 1.87 28.32 45.91
N GLU A 530 2.47 28.91 46.94
CA GLU A 530 3.67 28.34 47.58
C GLU A 530 3.39 26.99 48.25
N GLN A 531 2.25 26.87 48.94
CA GLN A 531 1.82 25.61 49.57
C GLN A 531 1.47 24.56 48.51
N PHE A 532 0.81 24.98 47.43
CA PHE A 532 0.53 24.09 46.30
C PHE A 532 1.81 23.61 45.61
N HIS A 533 2.79 24.49 45.38
CA HIS A 533 4.06 24.14 44.74
C HIS A 533 4.86 23.12 45.57
N LYS A 534 4.87 23.27 46.91
CA LYS A 534 5.58 22.37 47.83
C LYS A 534 4.92 21.00 48.02
N HIS A 535 3.59 20.90 47.91
CA HIS A 535 2.81 19.69 48.23
C HIS A 535 1.87 19.26 47.09
N SER A 536 2.22 19.59 45.84
CA SER A 536 1.35 19.41 44.68
C SER A 536 0.88 17.96 44.48
N ALA A 537 1.79 16.99 44.66
CA ALA A 537 1.48 15.57 44.62
C ALA A 537 0.41 15.19 45.66
N ASP A 538 0.66 15.47 46.94
CA ASP A 538 -0.27 15.14 48.03
C ASP A 538 -1.64 15.81 47.84
N ILE A 539 -1.64 17.07 47.39
CA ILE A 539 -2.85 17.88 47.20
C ILE A 539 -3.70 17.35 46.04
N ILE A 540 -3.09 17.03 44.89
CA ILE A 540 -3.83 16.50 43.72
C ILE A 540 -4.34 15.09 44.01
N THR A 541 -3.50 14.21 44.55
CA THR A 541 -3.86 12.83 44.89
C THR A 541 -5.00 12.82 45.92
N ALA A 542 -4.88 13.60 47.01
CA ALA A 542 -5.97 13.71 47.99
C ALA A 542 -7.24 14.41 47.45
N ALA A 543 -7.14 15.27 46.43
CA ALA A 543 -8.31 15.86 45.77
C ALA A 543 -9.05 14.87 44.86
N VAL A 544 -8.32 14.04 44.12
CA VAL A 544 -8.89 13.06 43.18
C VAL A 544 -9.49 11.86 43.90
N PHE A 545 -8.69 11.20 44.74
CA PHE A 545 -9.07 9.98 45.46
C PHE A 545 -9.92 10.26 46.70
N GLY A 546 -9.78 11.45 47.29
CA GLY A 546 -10.37 11.76 48.59
C GLY A 546 -9.64 11.07 49.74
N LYS A 547 -10.21 11.16 50.95
CA LYS A 547 -9.66 10.57 52.18
C LYS A 547 -10.69 9.65 52.84
N ASN A 548 -10.21 8.58 53.45
CA ASN A 548 -11.01 7.66 54.25
C ASN A 548 -11.30 8.22 55.66
N ALA A 549 -12.14 7.50 56.42
CA ALA A 549 -12.49 7.87 57.79
C ALA A 549 -11.27 8.08 58.69
N ASP A 550 -10.20 7.31 58.48
CA ASP A 550 -8.93 7.37 59.21
C ASP A 550 -7.98 8.48 58.71
N GLY A 551 -8.40 9.26 57.70
CA GLY A 551 -7.65 10.40 57.16
C GLY A 551 -6.59 10.06 56.10
N GLU A 552 -6.31 8.77 55.87
CA GLU A 552 -5.48 8.28 54.76
C GLU A 552 -6.13 8.55 53.39
N VAL A 553 -5.32 8.67 52.35
CA VAL A 553 -5.78 8.91 50.97
C VAL A 553 -6.22 7.58 50.34
N ASN A 554 -7.31 7.59 49.56
CA ASN A 554 -7.77 6.39 48.86
C ASN A 554 -6.80 5.93 47.77
N LYS A 555 -6.78 4.61 47.52
CA LYS A 555 -5.92 3.98 46.52
C LYS A 555 -6.48 4.07 45.09
N GLU A 556 -7.78 4.30 44.94
CA GLU A 556 -8.47 4.25 43.65
C GLU A 556 -9.76 5.09 43.66
N VAL A 557 -10.20 5.53 42.48
CA VAL A 557 -11.54 6.10 42.25
C VAL A 557 -12.29 5.17 41.31
N ILE A 558 -13.43 4.65 41.75
CA ILE A 558 -14.35 3.86 40.90
C ILE A 558 -15.48 4.78 40.41
N PHE A 559 -15.66 4.89 39.09
CA PHE A 559 -16.81 5.53 38.47
C PHE A 559 -17.95 4.52 38.33
N THR A 560 -18.92 4.57 39.24
CA THR A 560 -20.06 3.63 39.31
C THR A 560 -21.01 3.68 38.10
N ALA A 561 -20.83 4.63 37.17
CA ALA A 561 -21.63 4.74 35.95
C ALA A 561 -21.16 3.79 34.81
N ASN A 562 -19.90 3.32 34.84
CA ASN A 562 -19.34 2.45 33.81
C ASN A 562 -18.21 1.51 34.30
N ASN A 563 -17.99 1.42 35.61
CA ASN A 563 -16.94 0.62 36.26
C ASN A 563 -15.50 0.92 35.78
N LEU A 564 -15.27 2.13 35.26
CA LEU A 564 -13.94 2.68 35.05
C LEU A 564 -13.31 2.97 36.42
N VAL A 565 -12.07 2.52 36.62
CA VAL A 565 -11.28 2.76 37.82
C VAL A 565 -10.04 3.57 37.44
N ILE A 566 -9.78 4.65 38.17
CA ILE A 566 -8.47 5.32 38.18
C ILE A 566 -7.68 4.75 39.36
N THR A 567 -6.49 4.24 39.10
CA THR A 567 -5.61 3.57 40.09
C THR A 567 -4.41 4.40 40.50
N ASN A 568 -4.02 5.41 39.71
CA ASN A 568 -2.98 6.39 40.05
C ASN A 568 -3.15 7.69 39.26
N ILE A 569 -2.58 8.80 39.74
CA ILE A 569 -2.44 10.05 38.98
C ILE A 569 -1.00 10.58 39.02
N ASP A 570 -0.29 10.40 37.91
CA ASP A 570 1.08 10.85 37.71
C ASP A 570 1.09 12.30 37.19
N ILE A 571 1.76 13.20 37.92
CA ILE A 571 1.91 14.61 37.53
C ILE A 571 3.20 14.74 36.72
N GLN A 572 3.06 15.07 35.43
CA GLN A 572 4.18 15.14 34.48
C GLN A 572 4.89 16.50 34.50
N SER A 573 4.15 17.59 34.65
CA SER A 573 4.70 18.94 34.85
C SER A 573 3.68 19.87 35.51
N ILE A 574 4.17 20.92 36.19
CA ILE A 574 3.39 22.05 36.68
C ILE A 574 4.10 23.31 36.21
N GLU A 575 3.43 24.13 35.41
CA GLU A 575 4.01 25.32 34.80
C GLU A 575 3.13 26.55 35.02
N PRO A 576 3.70 27.71 35.40
CA PRO A 576 3.01 28.99 35.31
C PRO A 576 2.61 29.30 33.86
N ILE A 577 1.35 29.70 33.67
CA ILE A 577 0.85 30.20 32.39
C ILE A 577 1.36 31.63 32.17
N ASP A 578 1.53 32.41 33.24
CA ASP A 578 2.10 33.75 33.18
C ASP A 578 3.64 33.69 33.04
N TYR A 579 4.15 34.39 32.02
CA TYR A 579 5.58 34.55 31.76
C TYR A 579 6.30 35.27 32.92
N HIS A 580 5.69 36.32 33.50
CA HIS A 580 6.28 37.08 34.61
C HIS A 580 6.44 36.23 35.87
N MET A 581 5.53 35.28 36.09
CA MET A 581 5.62 34.33 37.19
C MET A 581 6.73 33.30 36.97
N ARG A 582 6.87 32.76 35.74
CA ARG A 582 7.98 31.85 35.39
C ARG A 582 9.36 32.52 35.54
N ASP A 583 9.50 33.77 35.10
CA ASP A 583 10.71 34.59 35.26
C ASP A 583 11.01 34.90 36.75
N SER A 584 9.99 35.26 37.52
CA SER A 584 10.13 35.52 38.97
C SER A 584 10.58 34.28 39.76
N LEU A 585 10.07 33.10 39.40
CA LEU A 585 10.51 31.82 39.99
C LEU A 585 11.95 31.47 39.59
N SER A 586 12.33 31.68 38.32
CA SER A 586 13.71 31.50 37.86
C SER A 586 14.70 32.34 38.68
N LYS A 587 14.38 33.63 38.88
CA LYS A 587 15.16 34.54 39.74
C LYS A 587 15.20 34.10 41.20
N SER A 588 14.11 33.56 41.73
CA SER A 588 14.07 33.00 43.09
C SER A 588 14.99 31.78 43.25
N VAL A 589 15.03 30.88 42.27
CA VAL A 589 15.97 29.74 42.24
C VAL A 589 17.42 30.23 42.12
N GLN A 590 17.70 31.18 41.23
CA GLN A 590 19.03 31.78 41.06
C GLN A 590 19.55 32.40 42.37
N MET A 591 18.74 33.22 43.05
CA MET A 591 19.09 33.79 44.36
C MET A 591 19.27 32.70 45.43
N THR A 592 18.49 31.61 45.40
CA THR A 592 18.63 30.50 46.34
C THR A 592 19.96 29.76 46.15
N ILE A 593 20.37 29.53 44.90
CA ILE A 593 21.68 28.97 44.56
C ILE A 593 22.78 29.93 45.03
N GLU A 594 22.70 31.22 44.70
CA GLU A 594 23.69 32.24 45.10
C GLU A 594 23.86 32.32 46.63
N ILE A 595 22.75 32.29 47.39
CA ILE A 595 22.76 32.24 48.86
C ILE A 595 23.43 30.95 49.35
N SER A 596 23.16 29.80 48.72
CA SER A 596 23.78 28.53 49.11
C SER A 596 25.29 28.54 48.85
N THR A 597 25.75 29.03 47.70
CA THR A 597 27.16 29.18 47.35
C THR A 597 27.86 30.11 48.34
N LYS A 598 27.29 31.30 48.61
CA LYS A 598 27.84 32.26 49.59
C LYS A 598 27.83 31.72 51.03
N SER A 599 26.94 30.78 51.35
CA SER A 599 26.93 30.09 52.65
C SER A 599 28.08 29.08 52.76
N ILE A 600 28.28 28.26 51.70
CA ILE A 600 29.39 27.30 51.60
C ILE A 600 30.73 28.04 51.62
N GLU A 601 30.87 29.10 50.83
CA GLU A 601 32.05 29.96 50.74
C GLU A 601 32.44 30.53 52.12
N ARG A 602 31.49 31.14 52.83
CA ARG A 602 31.72 31.65 54.21
C ARG A 602 32.05 30.54 55.20
N SER A 603 31.44 29.37 55.07
CA SER A 603 31.76 28.24 55.94
C SER A 603 33.20 27.75 55.71
N ALA A 604 33.63 27.66 54.45
CA ALA A 604 35.00 27.31 54.10
C ALA A 604 36.01 28.37 54.56
N GLN A 605 35.69 29.66 54.37
CA GLN A 605 36.51 30.78 54.88
C GLN A 605 36.65 30.75 56.41
N HIS A 606 35.56 30.50 57.16
CA HIS A 606 35.61 30.38 58.61
C HIS A 606 36.36 29.12 59.08
N GLU A 607 36.25 28.01 58.37
CA GLU A 607 37.03 26.80 58.69
C GLU A 607 38.52 27.00 58.41
N ALA A 608 38.89 27.64 57.28
CA ALA A 608 40.26 28.02 56.96
C ALA A 608 40.85 28.99 58.00
N GLN A 609 40.12 30.04 58.39
CA GLN A 609 40.53 30.93 59.48
C GLN A 609 40.73 30.16 60.80
N ARG A 610 39.88 29.17 61.08
CA ARG A 610 39.97 28.36 62.30
C ARG A 610 41.16 27.39 62.29
N THR A 611 41.53 26.82 61.14
CA THR A 611 42.74 25.99 61.01
C THR A 611 44.00 26.84 61.05
N GLU A 612 44.00 28.02 60.42
CA GLU A 612 45.10 29.00 60.49
C GLU A 612 45.37 29.46 61.93
N GLN A 613 44.32 29.81 62.68
CA GLN A 613 44.45 30.22 64.09
C GLN A 613 44.94 29.08 65.00
N LYS A 614 44.51 27.83 64.74
CA LYS A 614 45.08 26.65 65.43
C LYS A 614 46.56 26.49 65.12
N ALA A 615 46.95 26.52 63.84
CA ALA A 615 48.34 26.36 63.42
C ALA A 615 49.24 27.45 63.99
N LYS A 616 48.76 28.71 64.05
CA LYS A 616 49.45 29.82 64.73
C LYS A 616 49.65 29.55 66.22
N GLY A 617 48.59 29.16 66.94
CA GLY A 617 48.68 28.84 68.38
C GLY A 617 49.53 27.61 68.71
N GLU A 618 49.57 26.61 67.82
CA GLU A 618 50.46 25.45 67.96
C GLU A 618 51.92 25.82 67.68
N LEU A 619 52.19 26.66 66.68
CA LEU A 619 53.52 27.17 66.36
C LEU A 619 54.08 28.12 67.44
N GLU A 620 53.24 28.96 68.05
CA GLU A 620 53.62 29.76 69.23
C GLU A 620 53.94 28.87 70.44
N ARG A 621 53.15 27.81 70.68
CA ARG A 621 53.46 26.83 71.72
C ARG A 621 54.78 26.08 71.48
N GLN A 622 55.06 25.71 70.23
CA GLN A 622 56.36 25.10 69.88
C GLN A 622 57.52 26.06 70.08
N LYS A 623 57.37 27.35 69.71
CA LYS A 623 58.39 28.38 70.01
C LYS A 623 58.66 28.49 71.51
N LEU A 624 57.62 28.66 72.33
CA LEU A 624 57.76 28.77 73.78
C LEU A 624 58.36 27.50 74.42
N GLN A 625 58.06 26.31 73.89
CA GLN A 625 58.67 25.06 74.34
C GLN A 625 60.17 25.01 73.98
N ASN A 626 60.54 25.37 72.75
CA ASN A 626 61.93 25.42 72.31
C ASN A 626 62.74 26.49 73.08
N GLU A 627 62.15 27.66 73.35
CA GLU A 627 62.73 28.71 74.18
C GLU A 627 62.93 28.26 75.63
N LYS A 628 61.96 27.53 76.20
CA LYS A 628 62.09 26.91 77.53
C LYS A 628 63.23 25.90 77.57
N GLU A 629 63.32 24.99 76.60
CA GLU A 629 64.37 23.97 76.54
C GLU A 629 65.75 24.60 76.34
N ALA A 630 65.83 25.67 75.54
CA ALA A 630 67.05 26.47 75.39
C ALA A 630 67.47 27.15 76.70
N GLU A 631 66.54 27.74 77.46
CA GLU A 631 66.84 28.37 78.75
C GLU A 631 67.13 27.36 79.88
N GLU A 632 66.54 26.15 79.85
CA GLU A 632 66.92 25.05 80.75
C GLU A 632 68.38 24.61 80.50
N ALA A 633 68.77 24.40 79.23
CA ALA A 633 70.16 24.11 78.87
C ALA A 633 71.11 25.29 79.19
N ARG A 634 70.65 26.54 79.01
CA ARG A 634 71.40 27.76 79.36
C ARG A 634 71.63 27.85 80.87
N LYS A 635 70.65 27.47 81.68
CA LYS A 635 70.78 27.40 83.14
C LYS A 635 71.83 26.36 83.55
N GLU A 636 71.81 25.15 82.99
CA GLU A 636 72.83 24.13 83.29
C GLU A 636 74.23 24.63 82.92
N LEU A 637 74.38 25.28 81.76
CA LEU A 637 75.64 25.89 81.34
C LEU A 637 76.11 27.01 82.30
N LEU A 638 75.20 27.84 82.80
CA LEU A 638 75.50 28.88 83.80
C LEU A 638 75.86 28.29 85.17
N GLU A 639 75.21 27.22 85.61
CA GLU A 639 75.56 26.51 86.85
C GLU A 639 76.96 25.87 86.73
N LEU A 640 77.27 25.24 85.59
CA LEU A 640 78.61 24.71 85.30
C LEU A 640 79.68 25.82 85.22
N GLN A 641 79.38 26.96 84.62
CA GLN A 641 80.28 28.12 84.60
C GLN A 641 80.50 28.69 86.00
N ALA A 642 79.47 28.79 86.83
CA ALA A 642 79.59 29.25 88.22
C ALA A 642 80.44 28.28 89.08
N VAL A 643 80.26 26.97 88.90
CA VAL A 643 81.11 25.95 89.55
C VAL A 643 82.55 26.04 89.05
N ALA A 644 82.78 26.21 87.75
CA ALA A 644 84.12 26.37 87.19
C ALA A 644 84.82 27.63 87.73
N ALA A 645 84.14 28.78 87.75
CA ALA A 645 84.66 30.03 88.30
C ALA A 645 84.92 29.95 89.82
N ALA A 646 84.09 29.21 90.58
CA ALA A 646 84.32 28.96 92.00
C ALA A 646 85.55 28.05 92.24
N VAL A 647 85.74 27.02 91.41
CA VAL A 647 86.93 26.15 91.46
C VAL A 647 88.19 26.92 91.04
N GLU A 648 88.11 27.79 90.04
CA GLU A 648 89.21 28.66 89.62
C GLU A 648 89.58 29.65 90.72
N SER A 649 88.60 30.40 91.25
CA SER A 649 88.84 31.39 92.31
C SER A 649 89.36 30.76 93.60
N THR A 650 88.80 29.62 94.04
CA THR A 650 89.33 28.91 95.21
C THR A 650 90.68 28.24 94.95
N GLY A 651 90.95 27.82 93.71
CA GLY A 651 92.26 27.35 93.27
C GLY A 651 93.33 28.44 93.33
N GLN A 652 93.05 29.62 92.76
CA GLN A 652 93.92 30.80 92.81
C GLN A 652 94.18 31.23 94.26
N ALA A 653 93.13 31.51 95.04
CA ALA A 653 93.27 31.97 96.42
C ALA A 653 93.99 30.94 97.33
N LYS A 654 93.80 29.64 97.09
CA LYS A 654 94.53 28.59 97.82
C LYS A 654 95.99 28.51 97.40
N ALA A 655 96.30 28.63 96.11
CA ALA A 655 97.68 28.64 95.61
C ALA A 655 98.45 29.87 96.13
N GLU A 656 97.83 31.05 96.11
CA GLU A 656 98.39 32.28 96.69
C GLU A 656 98.60 32.14 98.20
N ALA A 657 97.60 31.67 98.95
CA ALA A 657 97.73 31.49 100.40
C ALA A 657 98.79 30.45 100.78
N GLN A 658 98.95 29.37 100.00
CA GLN A 658 100.02 28.39 100.21
C GLN A 658 101.39 28.99 99.91
N ALA A 659 101.58 29.66 98.77
CA ALA A 659 102.84 30.33 98.42
C ALA A 659 103.22 31.43 99.43
N GLN A 660 102.23 32.18 99.93
CA GLN A 660 102.44 33.22 100.94
C GLN A 660 102.75 32.64 102.33
N ALA A 661 102.16 31.49 102.69
CA ALA A 661 102.50 30.76 103.91
C ALA A 661 103.91 30.13 103.86
N GLU A 662 104.31 29.55 102.72
CA GLU A 662 105.68 29.06 102.51
C GLU A 662 106.69 30.21 102.55
N ARG A 663 106.39 31.34 101.91
CA ARG A 663 107.20 32.56 102.00
C ARG A 663 107.37 33.01 103.46
N LEU A 664 106.28 33.10 104.23
CA LEU A 664 106.33 33.49 105.65
C LEU A 664 107.08 32.48 106.53
N LEU A 665 107.04 31.18 106.19
CA LEU A 665 107.88 30.17 106.85
C LEU A 665 109.37 30.38 106.57
N ILE A 666 109.75 30.69 105.33
CA ILE A 666 111.13 31.00 104.95
C ILE A 666 111.62 32.30 105.59
N GLU A 667 110.82 33.37 105.54
CA GLU A 667 111.09 34.63 106.25
C GLU A 667 111.24 34.40 107.76
N GLY A 668 110.32 33.65 108.40
CA GLY A 668 110.40 33.31 109.83
C GLY A 668 111.65 32.50 110.20
N GLN A 669 112.02 31.49 109.40
CA GLN A 669 113.24 30.70 109.64
C GLN A 669 114.51 31.55 109.49
N SER A 670 114.60 32.37 108.43
CA SER A 670 115.72 33.30 108.23
C SER A 670 115.82 34.37 109.32
N ALA A 671 114.70 34.87 109.84
CA ALA A 671 114.66 35.81 110.96
C ALA A 671 115.15 35.16 112.27
N ILE A 672 114.72 33.93 112.55
CA ILE A 672 115.26 33.14 113.68
C ILE A 672 116.77 32.95 113.54
N GLU A 673 117.26 32.64 112.34
CA GLU A 673 118.69 32.50 112.11
C GLU A 673 119.44 33.84 112.31
N TYR A 674 118.91 34.94 111.78
CA TYR A 674 119.45 36.29 111.94
C TYR A 674 119.55 36.71 113.41
N TYR A 675 118.47 36.56 114.19
CA TYR A 675 118.51 36.86 115.63
C TYR A 675 119.43 35.91 116.40
N SER A 676 119.57 34.64 115.98
CA SER A 676 120.54 33.72 116.60
C SER A 676 122.01 34.14 116.37
N ARG A 677 122.29 34.82 115.25
CA ARG A 677 123.58 35.45 114.96
C ARG A 677 123.75 36.74 115.78
N ALA A 678 122.73 37.58 115.86
CA ALA A 678 122.77 38.83 116.63
C ALA A 678 123.00 38.62 118.14
N ILE A 679 122.34 37.61 118.74
CA ILE A 679 122.45 37.29 120.18
C ILE A 679 123.88 36.86 120.60
N LYS A 680 124.74 36.45 119.66
CA LYS A 680 126.16 36.16 119.93
C LYS A 680 127.03 37.42 120.12
N HIS A 681 126.49 38.63 119.95
CA HIS A 681 127.22 39.89 120.03
C HIS A 681 126.65 40.89 121.07
N LEU A 682 126.72 40.52 122.35
CA LEU A 682 126.75 41.46 123.49
C LEU A 682 128.23 41.72 123.90
N PRO A 683 128.60 42.79 124.64
CA PRO A 683 127.76 43.72 125.41
C PRO A 683 128.15 45.22 125.35
N THR A 684 127.25 46.13 124.94
CA THR A 684 127.45 47.58 125.14
C THR A 684 126.11 48.33 125.33
N ILE A 685 126.18 49.52 125.92
CA ILE A 685 125.10 50.53 126.03
C ILE A 685 123.90 50.13 126.93
N LYS A 686 124.09 50.31 128.24
CA LYS A 686 123.00 50.66 129.17
C LYS A 686 123.13 52.15 129.56
N ALA A 687 122.71 53.03 128.66
CA ALA A 687 122.48 54.44 128.96
C ALA A 687 121.72 55.07 127.79
N ASP A 688 120.43 55.38 127.96
CA ASP A 688 119.91 56.74 127.80
C ASP A 688 118.41 56.86 128.13
N HIS A 689 118.00 58.09 128.46
CA HIS A 689 116.68 58.74 128.37
C HIS A 689 115.38 57.90 128.32
N GLY A 690 114.33 58.17 129.09
CA GLY A 690 114.12 59.22 130.11
C GLY A 690 113.27 60.41 129.66
N ILE A 691 112.06 60.49 130.23
CA ILE A 691 111.18 61.68 130.38
C ILE A 691 110.36 62.14 129.15
N HIS A 692 109.06 62.30 129.44
CA HIS A 692 107.97 62.97 128.71
C HIS A 692 108.31 64.07 127.69
N LEU A 693 107.43 64.21 126.68
CA LEU A 693 106.55 65.39 126.61
C LEU A 693 105.20 65.07 125.95
N SER A 694 104.23 65.98 126.05
CA SER A 694 102.86 65.81 125.58
C SER A 694 102.37 66.97 124.71
N ALA A 695 101.95 66.65 123.49
CA ALA A 695 101.06 67.41 122.59
C ALA A 695 101.56 68.72 121.93
N LEU A 696 100.89 69.01 120.80
CA LEU A 696 100.78 70.25 120.02
C LEU A 696 101.87 70.63 118.99
N VAL A 697 101.38 70.91 117.77
CA VAL A 697 101.81 71.96 116.80
C VAL A 697 103.13 71.72 116.03
N ASP A 698 103.22 71.92 114.71
CA ASP A 698 102.26 71.87 113.57
C ASP A 698 103.04 72.06 112.23
N MET A 699 102.36 71.85 111.09
CA MET A 699 102.70 72.31 109.71
C MET A 699 103.91 71.70 108.96
N GLU A 700 103.80 71.72 107.61
CA GLU A 700 104.82 71.51 106.54
C GLU A 700 105.49 70.10 106.53
N GLU A 701 105.71 69.37 105.43
CA GLU A 701 105.37 69.41 103.98
C GLU A 701 105.59 67.95 103.43
N THR A 702 105.29 67.48 102.19
CA THR A 702 104.73 68.01 100.92
C THR A 702 103.88 66.89 100.22
N ASP A 703 103.49 67.07 98.95
CA ASP A 703 103.33 66.08 97.84
C ASP A 703 103.01 64.59 98.15
N THR A 704 101.95 63.95 97.62
CA THR A 704 101.44 64.05 96.24
C THR A 704 99.91 63.82 96.09
N ALA A 705 99.27 64.78 95.41
CA ALA A 705 98.44 64.64 94.18
C ALA A 705 97.25 63.63 94.11
N PRO A 706 95.99 64.12 93.95
CA PRO A 706 94.78 63.30 93.77
C PRO A 706 94.36 63.10 92.30
N ALA A 707 93.52 62.10 92.00
CA ALA A 707 92.85 61.96 90.70
C ALA A 707 91.49 61.20 90.73
N ARG A 708 90.50 61.79 90.04
CA ARG A 708 89.36 61.11 89.36
C ARG A 708 88.30 60.39 90.22
N GLU A 709 87.59 61.17 91.05
CA GLU A 709 86.11 61.14 90.95
C GLU A 709 85.68 62.17 89.88
N LYS A 710 84.62 61.91 89.11
CA LYS A 710 83.98 62.80 88.10
C LYS A 710 84.89 63.39 87.00
N PHE A 711 85.03 62.65 85.89
CA PHE A 711 84.96 63.25 84.54
C PHE A 711 84.40 62.23 83.53
N GLU A 712 84.27 62.61 82.26
CA GLU A 712 83.93 61.71 81.14
C GLU A 712 82.53 61.05 81.21
N ARG A 713 81.49 61.90 81.39
CA ARG A 713 80.33 61.82 80.50
C ARG A 713 80.66 62.59 79.22
N GLY A 714 80.53 61.97 78.05
CA GLY A 714 80.31 62.66 76.79
C GLY A 714 81.31 62.37 75.66
N ILE A 715 80.74 62.21 74.46
CA ILE A 715 81.36 62.29 73.13
C ILE A 715 82.32 61.16 72.75
N GLN A 716 81.76 60.14 72.09
CA GLN A 716 82.33 59.67 70.82
C GLN A 716 81.20 59.23 69.87
N ASP A 717 80.85 60.13 68.96
CA ASP A 717 79.93 59.94 67.82
C ASP A 717 80.73 60.13 66.51
N ALA A 718 80.10 59.82 65.37
CA ALA A 718 80.58 60.02 63.99
C ALA A 718 81.72 59.06 63.53
N ILE A 719 81.80 58.58 62.28
CA ILE A 719 81.00 58.82 61.04
C ILE A 719 81.16 57.53 60.16
N ILE A 720 80.17 57.03 59.40
CA ILE A 720 79.84 57.33 57.98
C ILE A 720 78.42 56.78 57.66
N LEU A 721 77.56 57.65 57.06
CA LEU A 721 76.53 57.50 55.99
C LEU A 721 75.69 56.19 55.82
N GLU A 722 74.46 56.20 55.27
CA GLU A 722 73.84 57.14 54.30
C GLU A 722 72.29 57.24 54.38
N SER A 723 71.74 58.27 53.69
CA SER A 723 70.35 58.68 53.29
C SER A 723 69.19 57.65 53.19
N ASP A 724 67.88 57.99 53.16
CA ASP A 724 67.14 59.28 53.27
C ASP A 724 65.62 59.11 53.61
N GLU A 725 64.82 60.17 53.47
CA GLU A 725 63.41 60.37 53.91
C GLU A 725 62.29 59.63 53.11
N ALA A 726 61.03 59.87 53.50
CA ALA A 726 59.84 59.11 53.11
C ALA A 726 58.86 59.85 52.16
N LEU A 727 57.98 59.09 51.48
CA LEU A 727 56.62 59.54 51.13
C LEU A 727 55.67 58.37 50.80
N LEU A 728 54.36 58.59 50.94
CA LEU A 728 53.31 57.62 50.55
C LEU A 728 52.87 57.80 49.09
N VAL A 729 52.69 56.71 48.35
CA VAL A 729 51.66 56.53 47.30
C VAL A 729 51.13 55.09 47.36
N THR A 730 49.91 54.88 46.86
CA THR A 730 49.13 53.63 46.85
C THR A 730 49.42 52.69 45.68
N ALA A 731 48.84 51.49 45.76
CA ALA A 731 48.62 50.47 44.72
C ALA A 731 49.74 49.45 44.48
N GLN A 732 49.32 48.19 44.30
CA GLN A 732 50.06 47.13 43.64
C GLN A 732 49.10 46.49 42.63
N GLU A 733 49.43 46.60 41.35
CA GLU A 733 48.81 45.84 40.27
C GLU A 733 49.63 44.56 40.00
N GLU A 734 49.19 43.76 39.04
CA GLU A 734 49.67 42.40 38.78
C GLU A 734 51.03 42.38 38.03
N PHE A 735 51.76 41.26 38.13
CA PHE A 735 53.01 41.05 37.38
C PHE A 735 52.72 40.34 36.05
N ASP A 736 53.04 41.00 34.94
CA ASP A 736 53.14 40.41 33.60
C ASP A 736 54.56 39.81 33.43
N ASP A 737 54.67 38.48 33.33
CA ASP A 737 55.94 37.79 33.02
C ASP A 737 56.17 37.73 31.50
N VAL A 738 57.30 38.27 31.02
CA VAL A 738 57.70 38.24 29.60
C VAL A 738 59.16 37.82 29.46
N THR A 739 59.41 36.76 28.69
CA THR A 739 60.76 36.24 28.39
C THR A 739 61.26 36.66 26.99
N GLU A 740 62.58 36.67 26.79
CA GLU A 740 63.27 37.37 25.69
C GLU A 740 62.90 36.94 24.25
N ASP A 741 62.35 35.73 24.05
CA ASP A 741 61.93 35.23 22.72
C ASP A 741 60.56 35.76 22.22
N GLY A 742 59.93 36.69 22.95
CA GLY A 742 58.74 37.43 22.46
C GLY A 742 57.44 36.63 22.30
N LYS A 743 57.41 35.35 22.71
CA LYS A 743 56.21 34.51 22.74
C LYS A 743 55.41 34.77 24.02
N LYS A 744 54.17 35.24 23.91
CA LYS A 744 53.24 35.34 25.05
C LYS A 744 52.70 33.96 25.43
N ALA A 745 52.59 33.70 26.75
CA ALA A 745 51.77 32.60 27.25
C ALA A 745 50.29 32.85 26.93
N THR A 746 49.54 31.78 26.64
CA THR A 746 48.10 31.83 26.39
C THR A 746 47.36 31.39 27.66
N PRO A 747 46.62 32.29 28.34
CA PRO A 747 45.78 31.91 29.48
C PRO A 747 44.56 31.11 28.97
N LEU A 748 44.39 29.89 29.47
CA LEU A 748 43.20 29.07 29.23
C LEU A 748 42.31 29.14 30.48
N ASN A 749 41.05 29.55 30.31
CA ASN A 749 40.03 29.55 31.36
C ASN A 749 39.49 28.13 31.61
N GLU A 750 38.74 27.92 32.69
CA GLU A 750 38.24 26.59 33.13
C GLU A 750 37.51 25.77 32.04
N ASN A 751 36.79 26.43 31.13
CA ASN A 751 36.05 25.78 30.04
C ASN A 751 36.72 25.91 28.67
N GLU A 752 37.99 26.31 28.61
CA GLU A 752 38.74 26.53 27.37
C GLU A 752 39.87 25.51 27.19
N GLY A 753 40.16 25.17 25.93
CA GLY A 753 41.30 24.33 25.58
C GLY A 753 41.77 24.51 24.14
N ILE A 754 43.00 24.04 23.90
CA ILE A 754 43.71 24.09 22.61
C ILE A 754 44.29 22.72 22.27
N TYR A 755 44.47 22.45 20.98
CA TYR A 755 45.24 21.31 20.49
C TYR A 755 46.65 21.77 20.10
N VAL A 756 47.66 21.06 20.60
CA VAL A 756 49.07 21.32 20.33
C VAL A 756 49.67 20.08 19.67
N ARG A 757 50.45 20.31 18.61
CA ARG A 757 51.14 19.25 17.86
C ARG A 757 52.64 19.43 17.95
N ASN A 758 53.34 18.34 18.25
CA ASN A 758 54.79 18.34 18.17
C ASN A 758 55.22 18.18 16.70
N VAL A 759 55.98 19.16 16.20
CA VAL A 759 56.39 19.26 14.79
C VAL A 759 57.37 18.16 14.38
N GLN A 760 58.09 17.57 15.35
CA GLN A 760 59.09 16.52 15.10
C GLN A 760 58.52 15.10 15.20
N SER A 761 57.64 14.82 16.17
CA SER A 761 56.99 13.50 16.33
C SER A 761 55.64 13.37 15.61
N GLY A 762 55.05 14.50 15.19
CA GLY A 762 53.73 14.58 14.57
C GLY A 762 52.55 14.35 15.52
N GLN A 763 52.79 13.99 16.78
CA GLN A 763 51.76 13.70 17.77
C GLN A 763 50.98 14.95 18.18
N VAL A 764 49.66 14.83 18.27
CA VAL A 764 48.72 15.87 18.72
C VAL A 764 48.22 15.52 20.11
N HIS A 765 48.17 16.50 21.01
CA HIS A 765 47.55 16.38 22.32
C HIS A 765 46.70 17.62 22.65
N ALA A 766 45.78 17.49 23.61
CA ALA A 766 44.89 18.55 24.04
C ALA A 766 45.33 19.12 25.39
N ILE A 767 45.19 20.44 25.56
CA ILE A 767 45.52 21.16 26.80
C ILE A 767 44.28 21.95 27.20
N LEU A 768 43.83 21.73 28.44
CA LEU A 768 42.61 22.29 29.02
C LEU A 768 42.98 23.25 30.16
N GLY A 769 42.19 24.29 30.39
CA GLY A 769 42.35 25.19 31.54
C GLY A 769 41.85 24.59 32.87
N PRO A 770 41.92 25.35 33.98
CA PRO A 770 42.49 26.69 34.08
C PRO A 770 44.03 26.65 34.22
N GLN A 771 44.75 27.11 33.19
CA GLN A 771 46.21 27.25 33.24
C GLN A 771 46.74 28.16 32.10
N SER A 772 47.85 28.87 32.35
CA SER A 772 48.57 29.60 31.32
C SER A 772 49.58 28.69 30.64
N TYR A 773 49.43 28.45 29.32
CA TYR A 773 50.30 27.56 28.56
C TYR A 773 51.20 28.32 27.57
N LEU A 774 52.45 27.85 27.43
CA LEU A 774 53.45 28.41 26.53
C LEU A 774 53.97 27.31 25.61
N LEU A 775 53.77 27.44 24.29
CA LEU A 775 54.21 26.43 23.31
C LEU A 775 55.74 26.28 23.31
N GLN A 776 56.22 25.04 23.41
CA GLN A 776 57.64 24.75 23.39
C GLN A 776 58.23 24.94 21.98
N ALA A 777 59.56 24.98 21.86
CA ALA A 777 60.25 25.29 20.61
C ALA A 777 60.03 24.27 19.48
N ALA A 778 59.48 23.09 19.77
CA ALA A 778 59.18 22.02 18.81
C ALA A 778 57.67 21.82 18.57
N GLU A 779 56.83 22.79 18.92
CA GLU A 779 55.36 22.64 18.93
C GLU A 779 54.62 23.74 18.15
N GLU A 780 53.51 23.36 17.52
CA GLU A 780 52.60 24.22 16.77
C GLU A 780 51.15 24.08 17.27
N LEU A 781 50.32 25.11 17.10
CA LEU A 781 48.87 25.01 17.30
C LEU A 781 48.26 24.19 16.17
N TYR A 782 47.39 23.23 16.50
CA TYR A 782 46.85 22.29 15.54
C TYR A 782 45.33 22.45 15.34
N GLU A 783 44.94 22.79 14.12
CA GLU A 783 43.54 22.94 13.75
C GLU A 783 42.94 21.59 13.36
N LYS A 784 42.23 20.94 14.30
CA LYS A 784 41.56 19.66 14.06
C LYS A 784 40.29 19.86 13.20
N GLU A 785 40.22 19.17 12.07
CA GLU A 785 39.00 19.10 11.25
C GLU A 785 37.88 18.36 12.02
N LEU A 786 36.65 18.86 11.89
CA LEU A 786 35.45 18.27 12.49
C LEU A 786 34.70 17.46 11.43
N THR A 787 34.03 16.39 11.86
CA THR A 787 33.06 15.70 10.99
C THR A 787 31.83 16.60 10.78
N PRO A 788 31.13 16.52 9.62
CA PRO A 788 29.98 17.37 9.35
C PRO A 788 28.89 17.34 10.43
N LEU A 789 28.66 16.16 11.02
CA LEU A 789 27.72 15.94 12.12
C LEU A 789 28.09 16.73 13.38
N ALA A 790 29.39 16.90 13.66
CA ALA A 790 29.85 17.69 14.81
C ALA A 790 29.75 19.21 14.54
N GLU A 791 29.93 19.66 13.30
CA GLU A 791 29.64 21.05 12.95
C GLU A 791 28.14 21.39 13.03
N GLU A 792 27.26 20.44 12.72
CA GLU A 792 25.81 20.61 12.78
C GLU A 792 25.32 20.78 14.22
N ILE A 793 25.78 19.90 15.13
CA ILE A 793 25.52 19.99 16.57
C ILE A 793 26.02 21.32 17.16
N LEU A 794 27.20 21.80 16.74
CA LEU A 794 27.75 23.09 17.19
C LEU A 794 27.00 24.31 16.62
N LYS A 795 26.24 24.17 15.54
CA LYS A 795 25.41 25.27 14.98
C LYS A 795 24.06 25.41 15.69
N GLU A 796 23.52 24.34 16.27
CA GLU A 796 22.29 24.40 17.08
C GLU A 796 22.54 24.97 18.50
N GLY A 797 23.76 24.77 19.04
CA GLY A 797 24.23 25.40 20.28
C GLY A 797 24.57 26.88 20.12
N GLY A 798 23.55 27.71 19.90
CA GLY A 798 23.70 29.09 19.40
C GLY A 798 24.69 30.00 20.16
N GLY A 799 25.80 30.33 19.50
CA GLY A 799 26.75 31.37 19.92
C GLY A 799 27.54 31.92 18.73
N VAL A 800 27.37 33.21 18.42
CA VAL A 800 28.18 33.90 17.39
C VAL A 800 29.38 34.55 18.06
N GLY A 801 30.58 34.11 17.71
CA GLY A 801 31.87 34.61 18.21
C GLY A 801 32.88 34.77 17.07
N ASP A 802 33.86 35.66 17.25
CA ASP A 802 34.68 36.20 16.15
C ASP A 802 35.75 35.22 15.63
N ALA A 803 36.09 35.36 14.34
CA ALA A 803 36.89 34.42 13.59
C ALA A 803 38.41 34.70 13.71
N SER A 804 39.08 34.05 14.67
CA SER A 804 40.55 33.91 14.67
C SER A 804 41.12 32.76 15.50
N ILE A 805 40.43 32.26 16.55
CA ILE A 805 40.96 31.18 17.41
C ILE A 805 39.86 30.18 17.73
N ARG A 806 40.02 28.91 17.31
CA ARG A 806 39.10 27.81 17.66
C ARG A 806 39.28 27.41 19.13
N LYS A 807 38.53 28.03 20.04
CA LYS A 807 38.42 27.56 21.43
C LYS A 807 37.61 26.26 21.49
N ILE A 808 38.11 25.24 22.19
CA ILE A 808 37.28 24.12 22.64
C ILE A 808 36.34 24.68 23.72
N ALA A 809 35.03 24.50 23.56
CA ALA A 809 34.04 24.76 24.60
C ALA A 809 33.73 23.45 25.34
N TYR A 810 34.02 23.39 26.64
CA TYR A 810 33.70 22.22 27.46
C TYR A 810 32.20 22.21 27.82
N PHE A 811 31.48 21.14 27.46
CA PHE A 811 30.12 20.90 27.93
C PHE A 811 30.13 20.08 29.22
N ASP A 812 29.58 20.64 30.29
CA ASP A 812 29.46 19.96 31.58
C ASP A 812 28.47 18.78 31.49
N GLY A 813 28.96 17.56 31.66
CA GLY A 813 28.16 16.32 31.64
C GLY A 813 28.82 15.10 30.98
N ALA A 814 29.78 15.28 30.07
CA ALA A 814 30.38 14.16 29.33
C ALA A 814 31.58 13.53 30.08
N LYS A 815 31.33 12.48 30.87
CA LYS A 815 32.38 11.76 31.63
C LYS A 815 33.11 10.65 30.88
N ASP A 816 32.71 10.35 29.64
CA ASP A 816 33.32 9.32 28.79
C ASP A 816 33.70 9.90 27.42
N LEU A 817 34.99 10.21 27.26
CA LEU A 817 35.58 10.69 26.00
C LEU A 817 36.16 9.54 25.14
N SER A 818 35.72 8.31 25.42
CA SER A 818 36.09 7.06 24.76
C SER A 818 35.24 6.74 23.51
N LEU A 819 34.16 7.49 23.28
CA LEU A 819 33.07 7.17 22.35
C LEU A 819 32.97 8.08 21.11
N PHE A 820 33.93 9.00 20.92
CA PHE A 820 34.04 9.86 19.73
C PHE A 820 35.49 9.90 19.21
N MET A 821 35.89 8.81 18.52
CA MET A 821 37.01 8.80 17.55
C MET A 821 36.46 8.63 16.14
#